data_AF-A0A421JVT7-F1
#
_entry.id   AF-A0A421JVT7-F1
#
_cell.length_a   1.000
_cell.length_b   1.000
_cell.length_c   1.000
_cell.angle_alpha   90.00
_cell.angle_beta   90.00
_cell.angle_gamma   90.00
#
_symmetry.space_group_name_H-M   'P 1'
#
loop_
_entity.id
_entity.type
_entity.pdbx_description
1 polymer ?
#
loop_
_entity_poly.entity_id
_entity_poly.type
_entity_poly.pdbx_seq_one_letter_code
_entity_poly.pdbx_strand_id
1 'polypeptide(L)'
;MAYCLVENFDDSTNKYINPFLKSCKGLKLEQFMSSYENATMYVKPVEPDDLFSRHGGPSFPVSVEHAKVTHMWKKLYTHSLVDNYSIWYGTALMSYWGVIMLIASINYWSYFLVPNFIKSLHGPISNCIRRKIVLPALFSKTHAVHKSWNRLIQVIIPLRLEFLILLVHFILCIIFCSTNIYMSRFGFIAMSIGSRSGVILSFNIPLLILFAGRNNFAQWFTGWPQSRFLIFHRWIARIAFLIFIVHVTSKTIGITDRGPYGEYMSQTYMRWGVVAAVCLGLLLFHSLQVFRNSRYEVFLLIHNFLALLFIIGGWKHTSVTSGKQFFIAATAVWTFDKLLRILRMVLFGVKRATISLKGDETLKITVPRSKILKPFPGSHAYVYFFQWPCFWESHPFSVVDSNDNENTIEFVVKVKKGVTEFLYQKLVNNPRHYYEYFIVIEGFYGKVLPIRKFENTVFISGGNGISGVHFDAINLMKHSNDSGKRIKFYWIIHSYKSIEWFLEELNQYRSFVKPVIYVTHPELGTDPDMSSLSSENKFEDVNKEKNVLRVAEPSSKKVAPAPLATKSKVSASPKNPLIESSPKNFGIGQSIQPTRNLSRFVRWPEYVRLQRQKKILSLRLKVPPSIAQFSQTLDKNTAAQTLKLFNKYRPETVAEKKERLTKEAAAVAEGKSAKDASPKPVVVKYGLNHVVSLVENKKAKLVLIANDVDPIELVVFLPALCKKMGVPYAIVKGKARLGTLVHKKTSAVAALTEVNAADEGELSKLVSTINANFIEKYEDNRRHWGGGIMGSKANDKIAKRAKAAASANHTAHNQTKKAHKNGIKKPKTYKYPSLKGVDAKFKRNHRYALHGTAKALAAAKAQSA
;
A
#
# COMPACT_ATOMS: atom_id res chain seq x y z
N MET A 1 -29.00 -43.60 44.48
CA MET A 1 -28.60 -42.16 44.50
C MET A 1 -28.72 -41.55 45.89
N ALA A 2 -29.88 -41.65 46.56
CA ALA A 2 -30.05 -41.17 47.93
C ALA A 2 -29.01 -41.77 48.90
N TYR A 3 -28.82 -43.10 48.87
CA TYR A 3 -27.73 -43.81 49.58
C TYR A 3 -26.35 -43.19 49.35
N CYS A 4 -25.98 -42.93 48.08
CA CYS A 4 -24.67 -42.36 47.78
C CYS A 4 -24.50 -40.91 48.28
N LEU A 5 -25.55 -40.10 48.30
CA LEU A 5 -25.50 -38.71 48.76
C LEU A 5 -25.40 -38.60 50.28
N VAL A 6 -26.05 -39.52 51.01
CA VAL A 6 -26.05 -39.54 52.47
C VAL A 6 -24.75 -40.17 53.00
N GLU A 7 -24.41 -41.38 52.54
CA GLU A 7 -23.26 -42.14 53.06
C GLU A 7 -21.90 -41.62 52.56
N ASN A 8 -21.79 -41.21 51.29
CA ASN A 8 -20.48 -40.86 50.72
C ASN A 8 -20.08 -39.40 50.85
N PHE A 9 -20.91 -38.55 51.44
CA PHE A 9 -20.61 -37.12 51.61
C PHE A 9 -20.77 -36.64 53.06
N ASP A 10 -21.04 -37.58 54.00
CA ASP A 10 -21.16 -37.39 55.45
C ASP A 10 -21.83 -36.06 55.84
N ASP A 11 -23.04 -35.88 55.29
CA ASP A 11 -23.67 -34.58 55.19
C ASP A 11 -24.57 -34.27 56.40
N SER A 12 -23.97 -34.19 57.59
CA SER A 12 -24.63 -33.76 58.83
C SER A 12 -25.31 -32.38 58.73
N THR A 13 -25.06 -31.62 57.65
CA THR A 13 -25.59 -30.27 57.40
C THR A 13 -26.51 -30.16 56.17
N ASN A 14 -26.87 -31.27 55.52
CA ASN A 14 -27.68 -31.30 54.27
C ASN A 14 -27.14 -30.39 53.13
N LYS A 15 -25.83 -30.08 53.13
CA LYS A 15 -25.12 -29.23 52.17
C LYS A 15 -25.17 -29.74 50.73
N TYR A 16 -25.21 -31.05 50.52
CA TYR A 16 -25.28 -31.71 49.22
C TYR A 16 -26.70 -32.16 48.86
N ILE A 17 -27.51 -32.48 49.87
CA ILE A 17 -28.90 -32.90 49.71
C ILE A 17 -29.78 -31.71 49.26
N ASN A 18 -29.61 -30.52 49.86
CA ASN A 18 -30.42 -29.35 49.53
C ASN A 18 -30.31 -28.89 48.05
N PRO A 19 -29.11 -28.76 47.45
CA PRO A 19 -28.97 -28.49 46.02
C PRO A 19 -29.60 -29.57 45.13
N PHE A 20 -29.50 -30.85 45.53
CA PHE A 20 -30.11 -31.95 44.81
C PHE A 20 -31.64 -31.84 44.80
N LEU A 21 -32.27 -31.66 45.97
CA LEU A 21 -33.72 -31.46 46.10
C LEU A 21 -34.20 -30.27 45.27
N LYS A 22 -33.44 -29.17 45.24
CA LYS A 22 -33.72 -28.00 44.40
C LYS A 22 -33.67 -28.33 42.91
N SER A 23 -32.79 -29.23 42.48
CA SER A 23 -32.68 -29.65 41.08
C SER A 23 -33.84 -30.56 40.64
N CYS A 24 -34.42 -31.34 41.56
CA CYS A 24 -35.44 -32.35 41.28
C CYS A 24 -36.88 -31.82 41.16
N LYS A 25 -37.09 -30.50 41.17
CA LYS A 25 -38.39 -29.81 40.99
C LYS A 25 -39.58 -30.56 41.63
N GLY A 26 -39.66 -30.56 42.97
CA GLY A 26 -40.84 -31.04 43.71
C GLY A 26 -40.59 -32.20 44.69
N LEU A 27 -39.37 -32.76 44.72
CA LEU A 27 -38.99 -33.76 45.72
C LEU A 27 -38.79 -33.11 47.09
N LYS A 28 -39.55 -33.56 48.11
CA LYS A 28 -39.39 -33.11 49.50
C LYS A 28 -38.29 -33.90 50.21
N LEU A 29 -37.70 -33.31 51.26
CA LEU A 29 -36.65 -33.96 52.07
C LEU A 29 -37.14 -35.29 52.67
N GLU A 30 -38.38 -35.34 53.16
CA GLU A 30 -38.98 -36.57 53.71
C GLU A 30 -39.05 -37.70 52.68
N GLN A 31 -39.45 -37.39 51.44
CA GLN A 31 -39.52 -38.37 50.36
C GLN A 31 -38.11 -38.86 49.96
N PHE A 32 -37.12 -37.98 50.03
CA PHE A 32 -35.73 -38.33 49.79
C PHE A 32 -35.17 -39.25 50.88
N MET A 33 -35.43 -38.94 52.16
CA MET A 33 -34.99 -39.76 53.29
C MET A 33 -35.69 -41.12 53.33
N SER A 34 -36.99 -41.16 53.03
CA SER A 34 -37.72 -42.43 52.86
C SER A 34 -37.15 -43.28 51.72
N SER A 35 -36.74 -42.66 50.60
CA SER A 35 -36.03 -43.37 49.53
C SER A 35 -34.63 -43.84 49.94
N TYR A 36 -33.95 -43.13 50.85
CA TYR A 36 -32.67 -43.54 51.41
C TYR A 36 -32.83 -44.76 52.31
N GLU A 37 -33.77 -44.73 53.26
CA GLU A 37 -34.08 -45.85 54.16
C GLU A 37 -34.56 -47.09 53.40
N ASN A 38 -35.35 -46.91 52.33
CA ASN A 38 -35.71 -48.03 51.47
C ASN A 38 -34.48 -48.58 50.73
N ALA A 39 -33.59 -47.70 50.24
CA ALA A 39 -32.40 -48.13 49.54
C ALA A 39 -31.40 -48.88 50.46
N THR A 40 -31.20 -48.44 51.71
CA THR A 40 -30.27 -49.05 52.67
C THR A 40 -30.60 -50.51 52.95
N MET A 41 -31.88 -50.89 52.97
CA MET A 41 -32.32 -52.27 53.20
C MET A 41 -31.93 -53.25 52.10
N TYR A 42 -31.69 -52.78 50.87
CA TYR A 42 -31.44 -53.64 49.70
C TYR A 42 -30.06 -53.41 49.06
N VAL A 43 -29.13 -52.73 49.76
CA VAL A 43 -27.80 -52.41 49.23
C VAL A 43 -26.95 -53.67 49.06
N LYS A 44 -26.33 -53.82 47.89
CA LYS A 44 -25.35 -54.87 47.61
C LYS A 44 -23.99 -54.31 47.19
N PRO A 45 -22.86 -54.95 47.52
CA PRO A 45 -21.57 -54.59 46.93
C PRO A 45 -21.58 -54.83 45.42
N VAL A 46 -20.86 -53.98 44.68
CA VAL A 46 -20.77 -54.07 43.22
C VAL A 46 -19.72 -55.11 42.83
N GLU A 47 -20.14 -56.19 42.16
CA GLU A 47 -19.22 -57.11 41.52
C GLU A 47 -18.84 -56.63 40.09
N PRO A 48 -17.64 -56.97 39.59
CA PRO A 48 -17.16 -56.51 38.27
C PRO A 48 -18.11 -56.84 37.11
N ASP A 49 -18.82 -57.96 37.17
CA ASP A 49 -19.74 -58.42 36.13
C ASP A 49 -21.06 -57.62 36.11
N ASP A 50 -21.45 -56.99 37.22
CA ASP A 50 -22.67 -56.18 37.33
C ASP A 50 -22.54 -54.81 36.64
N LEU A 51 -21.30 -54.32 36.45
CA LEU A 51 -21.02 -52.99 35.89
C LEU A 51 -21.09 -52.93 34.35
N PHE A 52 -21.02 -54.07 33.67
CA PHE A 52 -20.86 -54.14 32.21
C PHE A 52 -21.94 -54.95 31.49
N SER A 53 -23.11 -55.15 32.12
CA SER A 53 -24.24 -55.81 31.45
C SER A 53 -24.70 -55.02 30.22
N ARG A 54 -25.00 -55.72 29.11
CA ARG A 54 -25.56 -55.13 27.86
C ARG A 54 -26.92 -54.45 28.06
N HIS A 55 -27.52 -54.53 29.24
CA HIS A 55 -28.90 -54.12 29.53
C HIS A 55 -29.03 -52.90 30.45
N GLY A 56 -27.93 -52.16 30.66
CA GLY A 56 -27.89 -51.04 31.58
C GLY A 56 -27.39 -51.49 32.96
N GLY A 57 -26.90 -50.53 33.74
CA GLY A 57 -26.30 -50.80 35.06
C GLY A 57 -27.27 -51.43 36.07
N PRO A 58 -26.80 -51.74 37.28
CA PRO A 58 -27.60 -52.44 38.28
C PRO A 58 -28.90 -51.68 38.60
N SER A 59 -30.02 -52.40 38.57
CA SER A 59 -31.36 -51.89 38.93
C SER A 59 -31.64 -51.90 40.44
N PHE A 60 -30.67 -52.35 41.23
CA PHE A 60 -30.71 -52.40 42.69
C PHE A 60 -29.72 -51.38 43.30
N PRO A 61 -29.94 -50.92 44.55
CA PRO A 61 -29.02 -49.99 45.19
C PRO A 61 -27.68 -50.67 45.49
N VAL A 62 -26.59 -49.96 45.23
CA VAL A 62 -25.23 -50.50 45.33
C VAL A 62 -24.36 -49.72 46.30
N SER A 63 -23.51 -50.43 47.05
CA SER A 63 -22.47 -49.82 47.87
C SER A 63 -21.21 -49.59 47.02
N VAL A 64 -20.75 -48.34 47.01
CA VAL A 64 -19.54 -47.93 46.32
C VAL A 64 -18.62 -47.32 47.35
N GLU A 65 -17.35 -47.71 47.32
CA GLU A 65 -16.32 -47.20 48.21
C GLU A 65 -16.22 -45.66 48.13
N HIS A 66 -16.27 -44.99 49.28
CA HIS A 66 -16.21 -43.52 49.40
C HIS A 66 -15.03 -42.91 48.64
N ALA A 67 -13.86 -43.57 48.68
CA ALA A 67 -12.66 -43.12 47.96
C ALA A 67 -12.87 -43.07 46.43
N LYS A 68 -13.56 -44.06 45.86
CA LYS A 68 -13.87 -44.13 44.42
C LYS A 68 -14.89 -43.07 44.02
N VAL A 69 -15.93 -42.86 44.84
CA VAL A 69 -16.93 -41.80 44.64
C VAL A 69 -16.28 -40.42 44.67
N THR A 70 -15.46 -40.15 45.70
CA THR A 70 -14.74 -38.88 45.86
C THR A 70 -13.76 -38.63 44.71
N HIS A 71 -13.04 -39.67 44.27
CA HIS A 71 -12.12 -39.57 43.12
C HIS A 71 -12.88 -39.22 41.83
N MET A 72 -13.97 -39.90 41.53
CA MET A 72 -14.80 -39.64 40.35
C MET A 72 -15.49 -38.27 40.42
N TRP A 73 -15.99 -37.88 41.59
CA TRP A 73 -16.54 -36.55 41.82
C TRP A 73 -15.49 -35.46 41.57
N LYS A 74 -14.29 -35.58 42.14
CA LYS A 74 -13.19 -34.62 41.93
C LYS A 74 -12.84 -34.51 40.45
N LYS A 75 -12.84 -35.62 39.71
CA LYS A 75 -12.60 -35.67 38.26
C LYS A 75 -13.71 -34.97 37.45
N LEU A 76 -14.98 -35.19 37.77
CA LEU A 76 -16.11 -34.52 37.12
C LEU A 76 -16.15 -33.03 37.45
N TYR A 77 -15.93 -32.67 38.71
CA TYR A 77 -15.87 -31.28 39.17
C TYR A 77 -14.76 -30.50 38.46
N THR A 78 -13.55 -31.05 38.43
CA THR A 78 -12.41 -30.42 37.73
C THR A 78 -12.63 -30.32 36.22
N HIS A 79 -13.28 -31.31 35.58
CA HIS A 79 -13.70 -31.20 34.18
C HIS A 79 -14.72 -30.07 33.96
N SER A 80 -15.75 -29.99 34.80
CA SER A 80 -16.74 -28.92 34.74
C SER A 80 -16.12 -27.54 34.99
N LEU A 81 -15.14 -27.45 35.88
CA LEU A 81 -14.40 -26.22 36.15
C LEU A 81 -13.60 -25.77 34.91
N VAL A 82 -12.97 -26.71 34.20
CA VAL A 82 -12.30 -26.46 32.92
C VAL A 82 -13.30 -25.95 31.87
N ASP A 83 -14.49 -26.54 31.75
CA ASP A 83 -15.51 -26.07 30.81
C ASP A 83 -16.00 -24.65 31.16
N ASN A 84 -16.21 -24.35 32.45
CA ASN A 84 -16.58 -23.01 32.92
C ASN A 84 -15.50 -21.97 32.58
N TYR A 85 -14.23 -22.26 32.88
CA TYR A 85 -13.14 -21.36 32.49
C TYR A 85 -13.04 -21.20 30.97
N SER A 86 -13.42 -22.21 30.17
CA SER A 86 -13.39 -22.12 28.70
C SER A 86 -14.32 -21.01 28.21
N ILE A 87 -15.52 -20.95 28.79
CA ILE A 87 -16.50 -19.91 28.49
C ILE A 87 -15.99 -18.55 28.97
N TRP A 88 -15.48 -18.44 30.20
CA TRP A 88 -14.92 -17.18 30.72
C TRP A 88 -13.77 -16.63 29.86
N TYR A 89 -12.86 -17.49 29.41
CA TYR A 89 -11.77 -17.09 28.53
C TYR A 89 -12.26 -16.65 27.15
N GLY A 90 -13.23 -17.37 26.58
CA GLY A 90 -13.87 -16.95 25.33
C GLY A 90 -14.58 -15.59 25.47
N THR A 91 -15.29 -15.39 26.57
CA THR A 91 -15.92 -14.10 26.90
C THR A 91 -14.88 -13.00 27.06
N ALA A 92 -13.78 -13.24 27.78
CA ALA A 92 -12.68 -12.28 27.93
C ALA A 92 -12.07 -11.92 26.56
N LEU A 93 -11.91 -12.89 25.67
CA LEU A 93 -11.41 -12.68 24.30
C LEU A 93 -12.38 -11.82 23.46
N MET A 94 -13.69 -12.02 23.62
CA MET A 94 -14.71 -11.20 22.97
C MET A 94 -14.74 -9.78 23.56
N SER A 95 -14.67 -9.66 24.89
CA SER A 95 -14.60 -8.37 25.59
C SER A 95 -13.37 -7.56 25.18
N TYR A 96 -12.22 -8.22 24.95
CA TYR A 96 -11.02 -7.57 24.40
C TYR A 96 -11.31 -6.86 23.07
N TRP A 97 -11.99 -7.54 22.14
CA TRP A 97 -12.41 -6.92 20.88
C TRP A 97 -13.47 -5.83 21.11
N GLY A 98 -14.41 -6.05 22.02
CA GLY A 98 -15.39 -5.04 22.43
C GLY A 98 -14.75 -3.74 22.93
N VAL A 99 -13.73 -3.83 23.79
CA VAL A 99 -12.97 -2.68 24.30
C VAL A 99 -12.22 -1.96 23.19
N ILE A 100 -11.57 -2.69 22.27
CA ILE A 100 -10.90 -2.08 21.11
C ILE A 100 -11.90 -1.32 20.25
N MET A 101 -13.04 -1.93 19.98
CA MET A 101 -14.12 -1.33 19.20
C MET A 101 -14.70 -0.10 19.90
N LEU A 102 -14.84 -0.14 21.23
CA LEU A 102 -15.29 0.99 22.04
C LEU A 102 -14.30 2.15 21.98
N ILE A 103 -13.00 1.90 22.19
CA ILE A 103 -11.95 2.92 22.10
C ILE A 103 -11.92 3.55 20.70
N ALA A 104 -11.99 2.73 19.65
CA ALA A 104 -12.06 3.21 18.28
C ALA A 104 -13.31 4.05 18.02
N SER A 105 -14.45 3.67 18.60
CA SER A 105 -15.71 4.42 18.50
C SER A 105 -15.63 5.76 19.21
N ILE A 106 -15.16 5.80 20.46
CA ILE A 106 -14.97 7.04 21.21
C ILE A 106 -14.07 8.00 20.43
N ASN A 107 -12.95 7.49 19.90
CA ASN A 107 -12.05 8.27 19.06
C ASN A 107 -12.79 8.82 17.82
N TYR A 108 -13.54 7.98 17.11
CA TYR A 108 -14.28 8.40 15.92
C TYR A 108 -15.34 9.49 16.21
N TRP A 109 -16.22 9.26 17.19
CA TRP A 109 -17.32 10.15 17.52
C TRP A 109 -16.84 11.45 18.18
N SER A 110 -15.70 11.43 18.88
CA SER A 110 -15.13 12.62 19.51
C SER A 110 -14.81 13.75 18.52
N TYR A 111 -14.45 13.44 17.27
CA TYR A 111 -14.25 14.45 16.22
C TYR A 111 -15.54 15.18 15.84
N PHE A 112 -16.70 14.55 16.04
CA PHE A 112 -18.00 15.12 15.73
C PHE A 112 -18.59 15.83 16.96
N LEU A 113 -18.52 15.19 18.14
CA LEU A 113 -19.12 15.67 19.39
C LEU A 113 -18.32 16.80 20.06
N VAL A 114 -16.99 16.69 20.14
CA VAL A 114 -16.13 17.63 20.88
C VAL A 114 -14.89 18.06 20.09
N PRO A 115 -15.06 18.71 18.91
CA PRO A 115 -13.97 18.98 17.97
C PRO A 115 -12.87 19.89 18.53
N ASN A 116 -13.21 20.85 19.38
CA ASN A 116 -12.23 21.78 19.95
C ASN A 116 -11.30 21.11 20.97
N PHE A 117 -11.84 20.20 21.78
CA PHE A 117 -11.05 19.37 22.69
C PHE A 117 -10.11 18.43 21.92
N ILE A 118 -10.58 17.77 20.86
CA ILE A 118 -9.70 16.91 20.05
C ILE A 118 -8.61 17.72 19.34
N LYS A 119 -8.91 18.94 18.89
CA LYS A 119 -7.90 19.85 18.36
C LYS A 119 -6.85 20.22 19.41
N SER A 120 -7.22 20.41 20.69
CA SER A 120 -6.23 20.70 21.74
C SER A 120 -5.33 19.50 22.06
N LEU A 121 -5.83 18.27 21.89
CA LEU A 121 -5.03 17.04 22.01
C LEU A 121 -4.05 16.84 20.83
N HIS A 122 -4.16 17.60 19.73
CA HIS A 122 -3.19 17.57 18.64
C HIS A 122 -1.91 18.33 19.01
N GLY A 123 -0.98 17.62 19.65
CA GLY A 123 0.32 18.13 20.08
C GLY A 123 1.50 17.24 19.66
N PRO A 124 2.71 17.52 20.16
CA PRO A 124 3.90 16.75 19.84
C PRO A 124 3.78 15.28 20.26
N ILE A 125 3.09 15.00 21.38
CA ILE A 125 2.89 13.64 21.90
C ILE A 125 1.97 12.83 20.98
N SER A 126 0.79 13.36 20.64
CA SER A 126 -0.16 12.65 19.77
C SER A 126 0.40 12.50 18.35
N ASN A 127 1.17 13.48 17.86
CA ASN A 127 1.93 13.33 16.61
C ASN A 127 3.04 12.28 16.70
N CYS A 128 3.74 12.17 17.84
CA CYS A 128 4.75 11.14 18.07
C CYS A 128 4.13 9.73 18.03
N ILE A 129 3.00 9.54 18.73
CA ILE A 129 2.25 8.28 18.73
C ILE A 129 1.77 7.93 17.32
N ARG A 130 1.15 8.89 16.60
CA ARG A 130 0.69 8.67 15.22
C ARG A 130 1.84 8.30 14.29
N ARG A 131 2.97 8.98 14.42
CA ARG A 131 4.17 8.76 13.59
C ARG A 131 4.92 7.47 13.93
N LYS A 132 4.92 7.00 15.17
CA LYS A 132 5.71 5.82 15.58
C LYS A 132 4.89 4.53 15.68
N ILE A 133 3.60 4.63 16.03
CA ILE A 133 2.74 3.49 16.38
C ILE A 133 1.57 3.33 15.41
N VAL A 134 0.82 4.39 15.11
CA VAL A 134 -0.48 4.23 14.40
C VAL A 134 -0.30 4.08 12.88
N LEU A 135 0.44 4.99 12.25
CA LEU A 135 0.52 5.11 10.79
C LEU A 135 1.65 4.31 10.10
N PRO A 136 2.78 3.99 10.74
CA PRO A 136 3.85 3.26 10.05
C PRO A 136 3.47 1.81 9.71
N ALA A 137 3.99 1.34 8.57
CA ALA A 137 4.01 -0.09 8.29
C ALA A 137 4.99 -0.79 9.26
N LEU A 138 4.72 -2.06 9.58
CA LEU A 138 5.47 -2.83 10.59
C LEU A 138 6.96 -2.93 10.27
N PHE A 139 7.30 -3.40 9.08
CA PHE A 139 8.69 -3.66 8.63
C PHE A 139 9.07 -2.96 7.33
N SER A 140 8.28 -2.00 6.82
CA SER A 140 8.47 -1.41 5.49
C SER A 140 8.19 0.10 5.47
N LYS A 141 8.53 0.73 4.35
CA LYS A 141 8.04 2.07 3.99
C LYS A 141 6.72 2.02 3.21
N THR A 142 6.27 0.82 2.83
CA THR A 142 5.03 0.58 2.06
C THR A 142 3.98 -0.13 2.91
N HIS A 143 2.73 0.32 2.78
CA HIS A 143 1.54 -0.31 3.35
C HIS A 143 0.62 -0.81 2.21
N ALA A 144 -0.19 -1.84 2.47
CA ALA A 144 -1.11 -2.44 1.49
C ALA A 144 -0.44 -3.00 0.20
N VAL A 145 0.88 -3.20 0.21
CA VAL A 145 1.61 -3.90 -0.85
C VAL A 145 1.84 -5.34 -0.41
N HIS A 146 1.55 -6.30 -1.30
CA HIS A 146 1.88 -7.70 -1.08
C HIS A 146 3.40 -7.88 -0.99
N LYS A 147 3.91 -8.35 0.16
CA LYS A 147 5.29 -8.82 0.25
C LYS A 147 5.33 -10.30 -0.10
N SER A 148 6.21 -10.65 -1.03
CA SER A 148 6.43 -12.02 -1.51
C SER A 148 7.63 -12.60 -0.77
N TRP A 149 7.45 -13.70 -0.04
CA TRP A 149 8.58 -14.51 0.46
C TRP A 149 9.03 -15.52 -0.60
N ASN A 150 8.07 -16.09 -1.33
CA ASN A 150 8.27 -16.90 -2.54
C ASN A 150 7.05 -16.71 -3.48
N ARG A 151 7.03 -17.36 -4.66
CA ARG A 151 5.90 -17.21 -5.61
C ARG A 151 4.53 -17.63 -5.04
N LEU A 152 4.51 -18.44 -3.99
CA LEU A 152 3.28 -19.03 -3.41
C LEU A 152 2.74 -18.22 -2.23
N ILE A 153 3.62 -17.67 -1.38
CA ILE A 153 3.30 -17.02 -0.12
C ILE A 153 3.50 -15.52 -0.28
N GLN A 154 2.39 -14.82 -0.50
CA GLN A 154 2.32 -13.37 -0.50
C GLN A 154 1.42 -12.88 0.64
N VAL A 155 1.96 -12.08 1.54
CA VAL A 155 1.26 -11.61 2.74
C VAL A 155 1.16 -10.09 2.73
N ILE A 156 -0.02 -9.59 3.10
CA ILE A 156 -0.21 -8.17 3.41
C ILE A 156 0.16 -7.97 4.87
N ILE A 157 1.17 -7.13 5.10
CA ILE A 157 1.66 -6.84 6.45
C ILE A 157 0.79 -5.73 7.07
N PRO A 158 0.26 -5.95 8.28
CA PRO A 158 -0.54 -4.95 8.99
C PRO A 158 0.29 -3.71 9.37
N LEU A 159 -0.41 -2.60 9.66
CA LEU A 159 0.18 -1.46 10.35
C LEU A 159 0.65 -1.87 11.76
N ARG A 160 1.54 -1.09 12.38
CA ARG A 160 2.07 -1.41 13.72
C ARG A 160 0.97 -1.52 14.78
N LEU A 161 -0.02 -0.63 14.79
CA LEU A 161 -1.17 -0.72 15.70
C LEU A 161 -2.02 -1.98 15.45
N GLU A 162 -2.31 -2.28 14.19
CA GLU A 162 -3.07 -3.49 13.81
C GLU A 162 -2.31 -4.76 14.22
N PHE A 163 -0.99 -4.77 14.02
CA PHE A 163 -0.13 -5.86 14.45
C PHE A 163 -0.15 -6.02 15.97
N LEU A 164 -0.05 -4.94 16.74
CA LEU A 164 -0.09 -5.00 18.20
C LEU A 164 -1.41 -5.58 18.71
N ILE A 165 -2.54 -5.15 18.12
CA ILE A 165 -3.87 -5.70 18.41
C ILE A 165 -3.89 -7.21 18.12
N LEU A 166 -3.45 -7.62 16.94
CA LEU A 166 -3.41 -9.03 16.56
C LEU A 166 -2.45 -9.87 17.43
N LEU A 167 -1.33 -9.28 17.86
CA LEU A 167 -0.34 -9.93 18.71
C LEU A 167 -0.91 -10.20 20.10
N VAL A 168 -1.59 -9.22 20.71
CA VAL A 168 -2.25 -9.42 22.00
C VAL A 168 -3.35 -10.49 21.89
N HIS A 169 -4.16 -10.45 20.83
CA HIS A 169 -5.15 -11.50 20.57
C HIS A 169 -4.52 -12.90 20.45
N PHE A 170 -3.40 -13.02 19.73
CA PHE A 170 -2.67 -14.28 19.58
C PHE A 170 -2.11 -14.80 20.92
N ILE A 171 -1.49 -13.92 21.71
CA ILE A 171 -0.95 -14.26 23.04
C ILE A 171 -2.08 -14.71 23.98
N LEU A 172 -3.21 -13.99 23.99
CA LEU A 172 -4.38 -14.37 24.78
C LEU A 172 -4.90 -15.76 24.38
N CYS A 173 -4.96 -16.08 23.08
CA CYS A 173 -5.37 -17.41 22.63
C CYS A 173 -4.44 -18.51 23.14
N ILE A 174 -3.12 -18.28 23.15
CA ILE A 174 -2.14 -19.24 23.68
C ILE A 174 -2.36 -19.45 25.19
N ILE A 175 -2.39 -18.36 25.96
CA ILE A 175 -2.56 -18.40 27.42
C ILE A 175 -3.88 -19.08 27.81
N PHE A 176 -4.97 -18.74 27.12
CA PHE A 176 -6.29 -19.31 27.40
C PHE A 176 -6.40 -20.79 27.03
N CYS A 177 -5.60 -21.28 26.08
CA CYS A 177 -5.56 -22.70 25.75
C CYS A 177 -4.75 -23.53 26.75
N SER A 178 -3.81 -22.93 27.49
CA SER A 178 -2.82 -23.67 28.31
C SER A 178 -2.94 -23.52 29.82
N THR A 179 -3.77 -22.60 30.33
CA THR A 179 -3.89 -22.30 31.77
C THR A 179 -5.09 -22.97 32.45
N ASN A 180 -5.03 -23.14 33.78
CA ASN A 180 -6.09 -23.73 34.61
C ASN A 180 -6.54 -25.13 34.15
N ILE A 181 -5.56 -25.99 33.88
CA ILE A 181 -5.74 -27.40 33.57
C ILE A 181 -5.25 -28.20 34.79
N TYR A 182 -6.17 -28.90 35.47
CA TYR A 182 -5.90 -29.58 36.75
C TYR A 182 -5.73 -31.10 36.61
N MET A 183 -5.66 -31.62 35.39
CA MET A 183 -5.57 -33.05 35.10
C MET A 183 -4.11 -33.51 35.09
N SER A 184 -3.82 -34.67 35.68
CA SER A 184 -2.45 -35.22 35.77
C SER A 184 -2.10 -36.19 34.64
N ARG A 185 -3.06 -36.98 34.14
CA ARG A 185 -2.83 -37.94 33.05
C ARG A 185 -2.81 -37.25 31.68
N PHE A 186 -1.83 -37.59 30.85
CA PHE A 186 -1.59 -36.97 29.56
C PHE A 186 -2.81 -36.93 28.62
N GLY A 187 -3.55 -38.03 28.44
CA GLY A 187 -4.75 -38.00 27.59
C GLY A 187 -5.89 -37.15 28.14
N PHE A 188 -5.98 -36.97 29.47
CA PHE A 188 -6.94 -36.04 30.09
C PHE A 188 -6.54 -34.58 29.89
N ILE A 189 -5.24 -34.28 29.94
CA ILE A 189 -4.69 -32.97 29.60
C ILE A 189 -5.00 -32.66 28.12
N ALA A 190 -4.67 -33.57 27.21
CA ALA A 190 -4.92 -33.43 25.77
C ALA A 190 -6.41 -33.20 25.48
N MET A 191 -7.31 -33.97 26.10
CA MET A 191 -8.74 -33.76 25.92
C MET A 191 -9.20 -32.38 26.40
N SER A 192 -8.66 -31.89 27.52
CA SER A 192 -9.00 -30.59 28.10
C SER A 192 -8.53 -29.44 27.22
N ILE A 193 -7.30 -29.51 26.71
CA ILE A 193 -6.75 -28.56 25.73
C ILE A 193 -7.59 -28.58 24.45
N GLY A 194 -7.97 -29.78 23.98
CA GLY A 194 -8.85 -29.97 22.83
C GLY A 194 -10.22 -29.31 23.03
N SER A 195 -10.88 -29.55 24.17
CA SER A 195 -12.17 -28.88 24.49
C SER A 195 -12.02 -27.36 24.52
N ARG A 196 -10.98 -26.88 25.21
CA ARG A 196 -10.70 -25.45 25.40
C ARG A 196 -10.49 -24.73 24.08
N SER A 197 -9.60 -25.26 23.24
CA SER A 197 -9.30 -24.72 21.91
C SER A 197 -10.54 -24.71 21.00
N GLY A 198 -11.40 -25.74 21.07
CA GLY A 198 -12.66 -25.77 20.32
C GLY A 198 -13.66 -24.68 20.74
N VAL A 199 -13.77 -24.40 22.05
CA VAL A 199 -14.61 -23.31 22.56
C VAL A 199 -14.04 -21.96 22.12
N ILE A 200 -12.75 -21.71 22.33
CA ILE A 200 -12.09 -20.46 21.91
C ILE A 200 -12.21 -20.24 20.40
N LEU A 201 -12.07 -21.29 19.60
CA LEU A 201 -12.30 -21.25 18.15
C LEU A 201 -13.73 -20.79 17.84
N SER A 202 -14.73 -21.34 18.54
CA SER A 202 -16.14 -20.98 18.35
C SER A 202 -16.40 -19.49 18.60
N PHE A 203 -15.79 -18.90 19.63
CA PHE A 203 -15.88 -17.44 19.90
C PHE A 203 -15.28 -16.58 18.78
N ASN A 204 -14.30 -17.08 18.02
CA ASN A 204 -13.71 -16.34 16.90
C ASN A 204 -14.57 -16.35 15.63
N ILE A 205 -15.48 -17.31 15.47
CA ILE A 205 -16.25 -17.48 14.22
C ILE A 205 -17.15 -16.27 13.92
N PRO A 206 -17.96 -15.72 14.86
CA PRO A 206 -18.74 -14.51 14.59
C PRO A 206 -17.87 -13.32 14.17
N LEU A 207 -16.71 -13.13 14.81
CA LEU A 207 -15.78 -12.05 14.48
C LEU A 207 -15.20 -12.20 13.06
N LEU A 208 -14.85 -13.43 12.65
CA LEU A 208 -14.37 -13.71 11.31
C LEU A 208 -15.37 -13.31 10.24
N ILE A 209 -16.65 -13.65 10.44
CA ILE A 209 -17.72 -13.30 9.51
C ILE A 209 -18.00 -11.80 9.54
N LEU A 210 -18.08 -11.19 10.72
CA LEU A 210 -18.33 -9.75 10.88
C LEU A 210 -17.27 -8.91 10.16
N PHE A 211 -15.99 -9.25 10.35
CA PHE A 211 -14.87 -8.49 9.79
C PHE A 211 -14.69 -8.68 8.28
N ALA A 212 -15.27 -9.73 7.70
CA ALA A 212 -15.30 -9.92 6.24
C ALA A 212 -16.40 -9.07 5.56
N GLY A 213 -17.49 -8.77 6.27
CA GLY A 213 -18.68 -8.10 5.72
C GLY A 213 -18.41 -6.70 5.16
N ARG A 214 -19.16 -6.33 4.11
CA ARG A 214 -19.18 -4.95 3.56
C ARG A 214 -20.09 -4.06 4.41
N ASN A 215 -21.17 -4.62 4.95
CA ASN A 215 -22.09 -3.98 5.89
C ASN A 215 -21.78 -4.41 7.34
N ASN A 216 -20.51 -4.33 7.72
CA ASN A 216 -20.09 -4.60 9.09
C ASN A 216 -20.48 -3.40 9.95
N PHE A 217 -21.41 -3.60 10.89
CA PHE A 217 -21.84 -2.55 11.81
C PHE A 217 -20.69 -1.99 12.68
N ALA A 218 -19.59 -2.74 12.86
CA ALA A 218 -18.38 -2.22 13.49
C ALA A 218 -17.69 -1.13 12.70
N GLN A 219 -17.85 -1.10 11.38
CA GLN A 219 -17.40 0.03 10.57
C GLN A 219 -18.19 1.30 10.90
N TRP A 220 -19.49 1.19 11.22
CA TRP A 220 -20.37 2.34 11.45
C TRP A 220 -19.98 3.09 12.73
N PHE A 221 -19.64 2.37 13.80
CA PHE A 221 -19.26 2.99 15.07
C PHE A 221 -17.78 3.38 15.15
N THR A 222 -16.86 2.59 14.57
CA THR A 222 -15.41 2.88 14.65
C THR A 222 -14.93 3.86 13.58
N GLY A 223 -15.69 4.01 12.49
CA GLY A 223 -15.26 4.73 11.29
C GLY A 223 -14.00 4.18 10.63
N TRP A 224 -13.58 2.97 10.98
CA TRP A 224 -12.48 2.30 10.31
C TRP A 224 -12.91 1.79 8.93
N PRO A 225 -12.04 1.89 7.90
CA PRO A 225 -12.38 1.41 6.57
C PRO A 225 -12.46 -0.12 6.55
N GLN A 226 -13.30 -0.68 5.67
CA GLN A 226 -13.42 -2.14 5.46
C GLN A 226 -12.05 -2.81 5.24
N SER A 227 -11.13 -2.13 4.55
CA SER A 227 -9.78 -2.64 4.30
C SER A 227 -9.03 -3.03 5.59
N ARG A 228 -9.24 -2.30 6.69
CA ARG A 228 -8.69 -2.64 8.01
C ARG A 228 -9.32 -3.90 8.58
N PHE A 229 -10.65 -4.01 8.53
CA PHE A 229 -11.34 -5.22 9.00
C PHE A 229 -10.97 -6.46 8.21
N LEU A 230 -10.75 -6.34 6.90
CA LEU A 230 -10.24 -7.44 6.07
C LEU A 230 -8.83 -7.89 6.48
N ILE A 231 -7.98 -6.97 6.99
CA ILE A 231 -6.69 -7.35 7.58
C ILE A 231 -6.93 -8.20 8.83
N PHE A 232 -7.83 -7.77 9.73
CA PHE A 232 -8.18 -8.56 10.92
C PHE A 232 -8.78 -9.92 10.58
N HIS A 233 -9.77 -9.99 9.69
CA HIS A 233 -10.36 -11.24 9.19
C HIS A 233 -9.27 -12.22 8.73
N ARG A 234 -8.34 -11.77 7.88
CA ARG A 234 -7.28 -12.64 7.34
C ARG A 234 -6.31 -13.13 8.41
N TRP A 235 -5.99 -12.33 9.42
CA TRP A 235 -5.02 -12.72 10.46
C TRP A 235 -5.68 -13.56 11.56
N ILE A 236 -6.88 -13.19 12.00
CA ILE A 236 -7.69 -14.01 12.91
C ILE A 236 -7.98 -15.37 12.26
N ALA A 237 -8.20 -15.45 10.95
CA ALA A 237 -8.44 -16.74 10.28
C ALA A 237 -7.22 -17.68 10.38
N ARG A 238 -6.00 -17.12 10.30
CA ARG A 238 -4.77 -17.91 10.50
C ARG A 238 -4.62 -18.36 11.95
N ILE A 239 -4.90 -17.48 12.90
CA ILE A 239 -4.85 -17.80 14.33
C ILE A 239 -5.89 -18.86 14.68
N ALA A 240 -7.12 -18.70 14.20
CA ALA A 240 -8.20 -19.66 14.33
C ALA A 240 -7.83 -21.03 13.73
N PHE A 241 -7.16 -21.05 12.57
CA PHE A 241 -6.67 -22.30 12.00
C PHE A 241 -5.59 -22.99 12.85
N LEU A 242 -4.69 -22.23 13.48
CA LEU A 242 -3.71 -22.79 14.43
C LEU A 242 -4.42 -23.38 15.67
N ILE A 243 -5.41 -22.67 16.23
CA ILE A 243 -6.22 -23.16 17.35
C ILE A 243 -7.01 -24.42 16.93
N PHE A 244 -7.51 -24.46 15.71
CA PHE A 244 -8.18 -25.61 15.14
C PHE A 244 -7.24 -26.83 15.02
N ILE A 245 -5.99 -26.65 14.58
CA ILE A 245 -5.01 -27.74 14.55
C ILE A 245 -4.81 -28.29 15.96
N VAL A 246 -4.64 -27.41 16.95
CA VAL A 246 -4.55 -27.82 18.37
C VAL A 246 -5.80 -28.58 18.82
N HIS A 247 -6.99 -28.12 18.45
CA HIS A 247 -8.25 -28.79 18.76
C HIS A 247 -8.30 -30.21 18.20
N VAL A 248 -8.07 -30.39 16.90
CA VAL A 248 -8.15 -31.71 16.24
C VAL A 248 -7.08 -32.64 16.80
N THR A 249 -5.82 -32.20 16.83
CA THR A 249 -4.71 -33.03 17.32
C THR A 249 -4.88 -33.46 18.77
N SER A 250 -5.22 -32.52 19.67
CA SER A 250 -5.39 -32.82 21.09
C SER A 250 -6.62 -33.69 21.36
N LYS A 251 -7.71 -33.50 20.60
CA LYS A 251 -8.89 -34.38 20.67
C LYS A 251 -8.57 -35.78 20.17
N THR A 252 -7.87 -35.93 19.05
CA THR A 252 -7.45 -37.24 18.55
C THR A 252 -6.60 -37.98 19.58
N ILE A 253 -5.57 -37.34 20.13
CA ILE A 253 -4.72 -37.93 21.18
C ILE A 253 -5.55 -38.34 22.41
N GLY A 254 -6.41 -37.44 22.88
CA GLY A 254 -7.23 -37.69 24.07
C GLY A 254 -8.30 -38.77 23.88
N ILE A 255 -8.84 -38.94 22.67
CA ILE A 255 -9.81 -40.00 22.34
C ILE A 255 -9.09 -41.35 22.27
N THR A 256 -7.94 -41.41 21.58
CA THR A 256 -7.16 -42.65 21.44
C THR A 256 -6.66 -43.18 22.79
N ASP A 257 -6.33 -42.31 23.75
CA ASP A 257 -5.93 -42.72 25.11
C ASP A 257 -7.10 -43.26 25.97
N ARG A 258 -8.37 -42.97 25.60
CA ARG A 258 -9.56 -43.26 26.44
C ARG A 258 -10.40 -44.46 25.99
N GLY A 259 -10.28 -44.95 24.76
CA GLY A 259 -11.11 -46.05 24.26
C GLY A 259 -11.06 -46.23 22.74
N PRO A 260 -11.96 -47.04 22.16
CA PRO A 260 -11.93 -47.38 20.74
C PRO A 260 -12.28 -46.14 19.89
N TYR A 261 -11.25 -45.52 19.32
CA TYR A 261 -11.35 -44.36 18.43
C TYR A 261 -12.45 -44.50 17.35
N GLY A 262 -12.64 -45.71 16.83
CA GLY A 262 -13.67 -46.02 15.83
C GLY A 262 -15.10 -45.74 16.31
N GLU A 263 -15.41 -46.03 17.58
CA GLU A 263 -16.74 -45.79 18.14
C GLU A 263 -17.03 -44.29 18.24
N TYR A 264 -16.08 -43.50 18.73
CA TYR A 264 -16.20 -42.04 18.76
C TYR A 264 -16.36 -41.43 17.36
N MET A 265 -15.60 -41.91 16.38
CA MET A 265 -15.69 -41.43 14.99
C MET A 265 -16.97 -41.87 14.28
N SER A 266 -17.63 -42.91 14.76
CA SER A 266 -18.93 -43.36 14.24
C SER A 266 -20.06 -42.38 14.56
N GLN A 267 -19.92 -41.58 15.62
CA GLN A 267 -20.96 -40.67 16.10
C GLN A 267 -21.23 -39.52 15.11
N THR A 268 -22.52 -39.20 14.92
CA THR A 268 -22.97 -38.22 13.91
C THR A 268 -22.31 -36.85 14.06
N TYR A 269 -22.16 -36.34 15.28
CA TYR A 269 -21.55 -35.02 15.49
C TYR A 269 -20.04 -35.02 15.19
N MET A 270 -19.34 -36.15 15.35
CA MET A 270 -17.92 -36.27 15.00
C MET A 270 -17.71 -36.30 13.49
N ARG A 271 -18.58 -37.00 12.73
CA ARG A 271 -18.57 -36.97 11.26
C ARG A 271 -18.72 -35.55 10.71
N TRP A 272 -19.66 -34.77 11.26
CA TRP A 272 -19.81 -33.35 10.93
C TRP A 272 -18.59 -32.51 11.35
N GLY A 273 -17.91 -32.88 12.44
CA GLY A 273 -16.63 -32.28 12.85
C GLY A 273 -15.53 -32.49 11.79
N VAL A 274 -15.44 -33.69 11.20
CA VAL A 274 -14.52 -33.98 10.09
C VAL A 274 -14.86 -33.14 8.86
N VAL A 275 -16.14 -33.03 8.50
CA VAL A 275 -16.57 -32.17 7.39
C VAL A 275 -16.16 -30.72 7.62
N ALA A 276 -16.40 -30.18 8.82
CA ALA A 276 -15.98 -28.82 9.19
C ALA A 276 -14.46 -28.65 9.15
N ALA A 277 -13.71 -29.64 9.65
CA ALA A 277 -12.25 -29.66 9.64
C ALA A 277 -11.67 -29.57 8.21
N VAL A 278 -12.17 -30.41 7.30
CA VAL A 278 -11.77 -30.41 5.89
C VAL A 278 -12.13 -29.07 5.22
N CYS A 279 -13.35 -28.56 5.45
CA CYS A 279 -13.78 -27.28 4.89
C CYS A 279 -12.90 -26.12 5.38
N LEU A 280 -12.55 -26.08 6.66
CA LEU A 280 -11.68 -25.04 7.23
C LEU A 280 -10.25 -25.09 6.65
N GLY A 281 -9.70 -26.29 6.47
CA GLY A 281 -8.42 -26.49 5.79
C GLY A 281 -8.44 -26.00 4.34
N LEU A 282 -9.48 -26.38 3.58
CA LEU A 282 -9.67 -25.93 2.21
C LEU A 282 -9.90 -24.41 2.12
N LEU A 283 -10.63 -23.81 3.06
CA LEU A 283 -10.81 -22.36 3.13
C LEU A 283 -9.47 -21.63 3.21
N LEU A 284 -8.56 -22.09 4.08
CA LEU A 284 -7.26 -21.44 4.25
C LEU A 284 -6.35 -21.67 3.03
N PHE A 285 -6.31 -22.91 2.52
CA PHE A 285 -5.53 -23.27 1.34
C PHE A 285 -5.97 -22.52 0.08
N HIS A 286 -7.27 -22.51 -0.21
CA HIS A 286 -7.82 -21.81 -1.37
C HIS A 286 -7.68 -20.27 -1.26
N SER A 287 -7.53 -19.76 -0.03
CA SER A 287 -7.27 -18.33 0.22
C SER A 287 -5.82 -17.90 -0.01
N LEU A 288 -4.94 -18.81 -0.43
CA LEU A 288 -3.58 -18.46 -0.88
C LEU A 288 -3.63 -17.49 -2.06
N GLN A 289 -2.63 -16.60 -2.10
CA GLN A 289 -2.64 -15.47 -3.02
C GLN A 289 -2.60 -15.91 -4.51
N VAL A 290 -2.00 -17.06 -4.80
CA VAL A 290 -1.93 -17.62 -6.16
C VAL A 290 -3.32 -17.81 -6.77
N PHE A 291 -4.23 -18.44 -6.02
CA PHE A 291 -5.61 -18.68 -6.47
C PHE A 291 -6.39 -17.36 -6.59
N ARG A 292 -6.23 -16.48 -5.59
CA ARG A 292 -6.89 -15.16 -5.56
C ARG A 292 -6.48 -14.23 -6.68
N ASN A 293 -5.22 -14.29 -7.13
CA ASN A 293 -4.69 -13.45 -8.20
C ASN A 293 -5.04 -13.98 -9.60
N SER A 294 -5.30 -15.28 -9.73
CA SER A 294 -5.63 -15.90 -11.01
C SER A 294 -7.04 -15.51 -11.46
N ARG A 295 -8.05 -15.81 -10.64
CA ARG A 295 -9.47 -15.46 -10.89
C ARG A 295 -10.17 -15.14 -9.57
N TYR A 296 -10.30 -13.85 -9.26
CA TYR A 296 -10.85 -13.40 -7.98
C TYR A 296 -12.31 -13.81 -7.76
N GLU A 297 -13.15 -13.76 -8.80
CA GLU A 297 -14.58 -14.11 -8.70
C GLU A 297 -14.79 -15.60 -8.39
N VAL A 298 -14.05 -16.48 -9.08
CA VAL A 298 -14.04 -17.94 -8.80
C VAL A 298 -13.56 -18.18 -7.37
N PHE A 299 -12.51 -17.48 -6.94
CA PHE A 299 -12.04 -17.55 -5.56
C PHE A 299 -13.16 -17.22 -4.56
N LEU A 300 -13.85 -16.10 -4.76
CA LEU A 300 -14.88 -15.60 -3.85
C LEU A 300 -16.09 -16.54 -3.76
N LEU A 301 -16.52 -17.10 -4.89
CA LEU A 301 -17.64 -18.05 -4.96
C LEU A 301 -17.33 -19.32 -4.16
N ILE A 302 -16.21 -19.98 -4.46
CA ILE A 302 -15.80 -21.20 -3.76
C ILE A 302 -15.56 -20.92 -2.27
N HIS A 303 -14.96 -19.78 -1.92
CA HIS A 303 -14.75 -19.40 -0.53
C HIS A 303 -16.07 -19.25 0.24
N ASN A 304 -17.08 -18.59 -0.33
CA ASN A 304 -18.40 -18.47 0.31
C ASN A 304 -19.11 -19.82 0.44
N PHE A 305 -18.99 -20.69 -0.57
CA PHE A 305 -19.55 -22.04 -0.52
C PHE A 305 -18.90 -22.90 0.57
N LEU A 306 -17.56 -22.93 0.64
CA LEU A 306 -16.84 -23.63 1.70
C LEU A 306 -17.14 -23.04 3.09
N ALA A 307 -17.34 -21.72 3.19
CA ALA A 307 -17.73 -21.06 4.44
C ALA A 307 -19.14 -21.50 4.89
N LEU A 308 -20.09 -21.65 3.96
CA LEU A 308 -21.43 -22.19 4.25
C LEU A 308 -21.34 -23.61 4.82
N LEU A 309 -20.59 -24.50 4.15
CA LEU A 309 -20.41 -25.88 4.59
C LEU A 309 -19.69 -25.95 5.95
N PHE A 310 -18.69 -25.10 6.17
CA PHE A 310 -18.01 -24.99 7.46
C PHE A 310 -18.96 -24.56 8.57
N ILE A 311 -19.83 -23.57 8.35
CA ILE A 311 -20.79 -23.10 9.35
C ILE A 311 -21.82 -24.20 9.67
N ILE A 312 -22.36 -24.88 8.65
CA ILE A 312 -23.32 -25.98 8.83
C ILE A 312 -22.66 -27.14 9.60
N GLY A 313 -21.46 -27.55 9.17
CA GLY A 313 -20.71 -28.63 9.81
C GLY A 313 -20.33 -28.28 11.25
N GLY A 314 -19.85 -27.06 11.50
CA GLY A 314 -19.52 -26.58 12.83
C GLY A 314 -20.73 -26.48 13.76
N TRP A 315 -21.89 -26.03 13.25
CA TRP A 315 -23.15 -26.05 14.00
C TRP A 315 -23.50 -27.49 14.40
N LYS A 316 -23.56 -28.42 13.43
CA LYS A 316 -23.92 -29.81 13.71
C LYS A 316 -22.92 -30.50 14.65
N HIS A 317 -21.63 -30.24 14.49
CA HIS A 317 -20.58 -30.75 15.37
C HIS A 317 -20.74 -30.25 16.81
N THR A 318 -21.11 -28.98 16.99
CA THR A 318 -21.28 -28.36 18.31
C THR A 318 -22.71 -28.43 18.85
N SER A 319 -23.59 -29.22 18.22
CA SER A 319 -25.00 -29.33 18.63
C SER A 319 -25.18 -29.96 20.02
N VAL A 320 -24.28 -30.87 20.38
CA VAL A 320 -24.22 -31.56 21.68
C VAL A 320 -23.37 -30.82 22.72
N THR A 321 -22.74 -29.71 22.36
CA THR A 321 -21.88 -28.91 23.24
C THR A 321 -22.35 -27.44 23.31
N SER A 322 -21.72 -26.63 24.15
CA SER A 322 -22.06 -25.20 24.32
C SER A 322 -21.69 -24.32 23.11
N GLY A 323 -21.14 -24.89 22.03
CA GLY A 323 -20.61 -24.13 20.87
C GLY A 323 -21.65 -23.69 19.84
N LYS A 324 -22.84 -24.31 19.79
CA LYS A 324 -23.83 -24.07 18.72
C LYS A 324 -24.28 -22.60 18.58
N GLN A 325 -24.34 -21.88 19.70
CA GLN A 325 -24.81 -20.49 19.75
C GLN A 325 -23.92 -19.55 18.92
N PHE A 326 -22.62 -19.82 18.85
CA PHE A 326 -21.69 -18.98 18.08
C PHE A 326 -21.87 -19.16 16.57
N PHE A 327 -22.22 -20.36 16.11
CA PHE A 327 -22.54 -20.58 14.69
C PHE A 327 -23.87 -19.96 14.29
N ILE A 328 -24.85 -19.94 15.21
CA ILE A 328 -26.10 -19.19 15.02
C ILE A 328 -25.81 -17.69 14.90
N ALA A 329 -25.01 -17.13 15.82
CA ALA A 329 -24.60 -15.72 15.77
C ALA A 329 -23.83 -15.38 14.48
N ALA A 330 -22.90 -16.24 14.07
CA ALA A 330 -22.17 -16.07 12.81
C ALA A 330 -23.11 -16.08 11.59
N THR A 331 -24.10 -16.97 11.58
CA THR A 331 -25.13 -17.05 10.52
C THR A 331 -25.98 -15.78 10.50
N ALA A 332 -26.40 -15.27 11.66
CA ALA A 332 -27.17 -14.03 11.78
C ALA A 332 -26.39 -12.82 11.23
N VAL A 333 -25.11 -12.70 11.58
CA VAL A 333 -24.23 -11.62 11.05
C VAL A 333 -24.05 -11.76 9.54
N TRP A 334 -23.85 -12.97 9.04
CA TRP A 334 -23.63 -13.20 7.62
C TRP A 334 -24.88 -12.88 6.79
N THR A 335 -26.03 -13.37 7.22
CA THR A 335 -27.32 -13.13 6.56
C THR A 335 -27.68 -11.65 6.59
N PHE A 336 -27.47 -10.96 7.71
CA PHE A 336 -27.64 -9.50 7.81
C PHE A 336 -26.80 -8.75 6.76
N ASP A 337 -25.52 -9.08 6.61
CA ASP A 337 -24.66 -8.47 5.58
C ASP A 337 -25.24 -8.67 4.17
N LYS A 338 -25.71 -9.89 3.84
CA LYS A 338 -26.26 -10.19 2.50
C LYS A 338 -27.61 -9.54 2.26
N LEU A 339 -28.52 -9.58 3.23
CA LEU A 339 -29.85 -8.98 3.12
C LEU A 339 -29.74 -7.46 2.92
N LEU A 340 -28.86 -6.77 3.65
CA LEU A 340 -28.63 -5.35 3.43
C LEU A 340 -28.09 -5.02 2.04
N ARG A 341 -27.26 -5.89 1.45
CA ARG A 341 -26.76 -5.70 0.07
C ARG A 341 -27.88 -5.84 -0.94
N ILE A 342 -28.69 -6.89 -0.81
CA ILE A 342 -29.85 -7.13 -1.68
C ILE A 342 -30.84 -5.97 -1.56
N LEU A 343 -31.18 -5.57 -0.33
CA LEU A 343 -32.08 -4.45 -0.08
C LEU A 343 -31.59 -3.17 -0.77
N ARG A 344 -30.31 -2.80 -0.61
CA ARG A 344 -29.78 -1.59 -1.25
C ARG A 344 -29.75 -1.70 -2.78
N MET A 345 -29.44 -2.87 -3.34
CA MET A 345 -29.53 -3.11 -4.79
C MET A 345 -30.97 -2.93 -5.31
N VAL A 346 -31.96 -3.44 -4.57
CA VAL A 346 -33.39 -3.28 -4.89
C VAL A 346 -33.81 -1.80 -4.79
N LEU A 347 -33.38 -1.09 -3.74
CA LEU A 347 -33.66 0.34 -3.56
C LEU A 347 -32.99 1.22 -4.64
N PHE A 348 -31.85 0.79 -5.20
CA PHE A 348 -31.23 1.48 -6.32
C PHE A 348 -32.00 1.21 -7.64
N GLY A 349 -32.37 -0.06 -7.86
CA GLY A 349 -33.02 -0.54 -9.07
C GLY A 349 -32.05 -0.74 -10.25
N VAL A 350 -32.48 -1.47 -11.27
CA VAL A 350 -31.69 -1.65 -12.50
C VAL A 350 -31.76 -0.37 -13.33
N LYS A 351 -30.61 0.17 -13.72
CA LYS A 351 -30.49 1.39 -14.53
C LYS A 351 -29.68 1.13 -15.80
N ARG A 352 -30.02 1.84 -16.87
CA ARG A 352 -29.18 1.90 -18.09
C ARG A 352 -28.08 2.92 -17.85
N ALA A 353 -26.83 2.49 -17.96
CA ALA A 353 -25.65 3.33 -17.84
C ALA A 353 -24.90 3.42 -19.16
N THR A 354 -24.39 4.60 -19.46
CA THR A 354 -23.61 4.89 -20.66
C THR A 354 -22.13 4.82 -20.31
N ILE A 355 -21.39 3.96 -20.98
CA ILE A 355 -19.94 3.79 -20.81
C ILE A 355 -19.26 4.39 -22.03
N SER A 356 -18.35 5.33 -21.82
CA SER A 356 -17.59 6.02 -22.87
C SER A 356 -16.09 5.94 -22.59
N LEU A 357 -15.28 6.03 -23.64
CA LEU A 357 -13.82 6.13 -23.53
C LEU A 357 -13.38 7.60 -23.52
N LYS A 358 -12.52 7.98 -22.58
CA LYS A 358 -11.94 9.33 -22.46
C LYS A 358 -10.41 9.24 -22.37
N GLY A 359 -9.72 9.97 -23.25
CA GLY A 359 -8.25 10.06 -23.29
C GLY A 359 -7.54 8.72 -23.50
N ASP A 360 -8.14 7.81 -24.29
CA ASP A 360 -7.66 6.47 -24.68
C ASP A 360 -7.25 5.49 -23.57
N GLU A 361 -7.35 5.86 -22.29
CA GLU A 361 -6.91 5.02 -21.16
C GLU A 361 -7.91 4.99 -19.98
N THR A 362 -8.97 5.79 -20.03
CA THR A 362 -9.93 5.95 -18.92
C THR A 362 -11.37 5.76 -19.39
N LEU A 363 -12.12 4.94 -18.67
CA LEU A 363 -13.54 4.72 -18.91
C LEU A 363 -14.36 5.69 -18.05
N LYS A 364 -15.34 6.37 -18.65
CA LYS A 364 -16.34 7.19 -17.95
C LYS A 364 -17.68 6.45 -18.01
N ILE A 365 -18.17 6.01 -16.85
CA ILE A 365 -19.47 5.33 -16.69
C ILE A 365 -20.45 6.35 -16.11
N THR A 366 -21.49 6.68 -16.86
CA THR A 366 -22.54 7.64 -16.48
C THR A 366 -23.83 6.90 -16.17
N VAL A 367 -24.40 7.13 -14.98
CA VAL A 367 -25.54 6.36 -14.45
C VAL A 367 -26.63 7.31 -13.98
N PRO A 368 -27.92 7.08 -14.32
CA PRO A 368 -29.03 7.83 -13.76
C PRO A 368 -29.09 7.72 -12.22
N ARG A 369 -29.35 8.83 -11.54
CA ARG A 369 -29.42 8.93 -10.09
C ARG A 369 -30.64 8.18 -9.52
N SER A 370 -30.46 7.50 -8.38
CA SER A 370 -31.59 6.97 -7.60
C SER A 370 -32.18 8.08 -6.73
N LYS A 371 -33.52 8.12 -6.61
CA LYS A 371 -34.22 9.04 -5.71
C LYS A 371 -33.94 8.72 -4.23
N ILE A 372 -33.77 7.44 -3.92
CA ILE A 372 -33.63 6.92 -2.55
C ILE A 372 -32.17 6.92 -2.13
N LEU A 373 -31.30 6.30 -2.93
CA LEU A 373 -29.88 6.16 -2.61
C LEU A 373 -29.09 7.31 -3.24
N LYS A 374 -28.73 8.30 -2.41
CA LYS A 374 -27.94 9.46 -2.83
C LYS A 374 -26.45 9.23 -2.55
N PRO A 375 -25.56 9.58 -3.51
CA PRO A 375 -24.12 9.56 -3.28
C PRO A 375 -23.71 10.66 -2.29
N PHE A 376 -22.59 10.45 -1.61
CA PHE A 376 -21.98 11.44 -0.72
C PHE A 376 -20.49 11.62 -1.01
N PRO A 377 -19.89 12.76 -0.65
CA PRO A 377 -18.48 13.05 -0.93
C PRO A 377 -17.53 12.04 -0.30
N GLY A 378 -16.50 11.64 -1.07
CA GLY A 378 -15.55 10.60 -0.66
C GLY A 378 -16.12 9.17 -0.70
N SER A 379 -17.32 8.96 -1.24
CA SER A 379 -17.90 7.63 -1.40
C SER A 379 -17.36 6.87 -2.61
N HIS A 380 -17.42 5.55 -2.50
CA HIS A 380 -17.23 4.60 -3.60
C HIS A 380 -18.44 3.66 -3.63
N ALA A 381 -18.75 3.12 -4.79
CA ALA A 381 -19.87 2.22 -4.97
C ALA A 381 -19.42 0.91 -5.63
N TYR A 382 -20.11 -0.19 -5.30
CA TYR A 382 -19.94 -1.46 -6.00
C TYR A 382 -20.94 -1.52 -7.15
N VAL A 383 -20.41 -1.54 -8.37
CA VAL A 383 -21.18 -1.62 -9.61
C VAL A 383 -21.26 -3.08 -10.07
N TYR A 384 -22.47 -3.52 -10.38
CA TYR A 384 -22.79 -4.83 -10.94
C TYR A 384 -23.20 -4.68 -12.40
N PHE A 385 -22.59 -5.49 -13.26
CA PHE A 385 -22.91 -5.52 -14.69
C PHE A 385 -23.88 -6.67 -15.00
N PHE A 386 -24.92 -6.41 -15.80
CA PHE A 386 -25.96 -7.39 -16.18
C PHE A 386 -25.77 -7.92 -17.62
N GLN A 387 -24.53 -8.13 -18.05
CA GLN A 387 -24.26 -8.68 -19.38
C GLN A 387 -23.07 -9.62 -19.35
N TRP A 388 -23.17 -10.72 -20.09
CA TRP A 388 -22.09 -11.69 -20.27
C TRP A 388 -20.90 -11.05 -21.01
N PRO A 389 -19.64 -11.31 -20.60
CA PRO A 389 -19.18 -12.26 -19.57
C PRO A 389 -19.15 -11.71 -18.14
N CYS A 390 -19.41 -10.42 -17.92
CA CYS A 390 -19.26 -9.75 -16.62
C CYS A 390 -20.51 -9.84 -15.72
N PHE A 391 -21.39 -10.80 -16.00
CA PHE A 391 -22.69 -10.89 -15.34
C PHE A 391 -22.51 -11.12 -13.83
N TRP A 392 -23.15 -10.25 -13.03
CA TRP A 392 -23.16 -10.32 -11.56
C TRP A 392 -21.81 -10.11 -10.86
N GLU A 393 -20.79 -9.65 -11.59
CA GLU A 393 -19.51 -9.28 -10.99
C GLU A 393 -19.59 -7.92 -10.29
N SER A 394 -19.03 -7.81 -9.07
CA SER A 394 -19.08 -6.59 -8.27
C SER A 394 -17.75 -5.84 -8.26
N HIS A 395 -17.72 -4.61 -8.81
CA HIS A 395 -16.48 -3.84 -8.92
C HIS A 395 -16.57 -2.49 -8.17
N PRO A 396 -15.63 -2.17 -7.27
CA PRO A 396 -15.65 -0.91 -6.53
C PRO A 396 -15.08 0.25 -7.37
N PHE A 397 -15.87 1.31 -7.53
CA PHE A 397 -15.45 2.54 -8.22
C PHE A 397 -15.76 3.77 -7.38
N SER A 398 -14.86 4.75 -7.39
CA SER A 398 -15.06 6.04 -6.73
C SER A 398 -16.12 6.84 -7.46
N VAL A 399 -17.01 7.47 -6.69
CA VAL A 399 -18.16 8.19 -7.23
C VAL A 399 -17.77 9.66 -7.46
N VAL A 400 -18.22 10.20 -8.58
CA VAL A 400 -18.21 11.63 -8.88
C VAL A 400 -19.65 12.07 -9.10
N ASP A 401 -20.06 13.16 -8.44
CA ASP A 401 -21.35 13.78 -8.70
C ASP A 401 -21.22 14.63 -9.97
N SER A 402 -22.07 14.39 -10.96
CA SER A 402 -22.05 15.17 -12.20
C SER A 402 -22.50 16.59 -11.92
N ASN A 403 -21.80 17.58 -12.49
CA ASN A 403 -22.17 18.98 -12.38
C ASN A 403 -23.04 19.48 -13.54
N ASP A 404 -22.97 18.84 -14.71
CA ASP A 404 -23.69 19.27 -15.91
C ASP A 404 -25.16 18.83 -15.89
N ASN A 405 -25.45 17.68 -15.27
CA ASN A 405 -26.80 17.14 -15.09
C ASN A 405 -26.99 16.62 -13.66
N GLU A 406 -27.78 17.33 -12.84
CA GLU A 406 -28.05 16.98 -11.42
C GLU A 406 -28.62 15.56 -11.22
N ASN A 407 -29.12 14.96 -12.30
CA ASN A 407 -29.75 13.64 -12.33
C ASN A 407 -28.81 12.48 -12.69
N THR A 408 -27.49 12.69 -12.82
CA THR A 408 -26.53 11.62 -13.15
C THR A 408 -25.37 11.48 -12.17
N ILE A 409 -24.89 10.25 -12.03
CA ILE A 409 -23.75 9.84 -11.21
C ILE A 409 -22.68 9.31 -12.15
N GLU A 410 -21.44 9.75 -11.95
CA GLU A 410 -20.33 9.38 -12.82
C GLU A 410 -19.29 8.56 -12.08
N PHE A 411 -18.71 7.58 -12.79
CA PHE A 411 -17.56 6.83 -12.33
C PHE A 411 -16.44 6.96 -13.35
N VAL A 412 -15.28 7.40 -12.86
CA VAL A 412 -14.06 7.47 -13.65
C VAL A 412 -13.21 6.25 -13.32
N VAL A 413 -13.03 5.38 -14.30
CA VAL A 413 -12.43 4.06 -14.10
C VAL A 413 -11.18 3.94 -14.94
N LYS A 414 -10.04 3.73 -14.27
CA LYS A 414 -8.79 3.38 -14.96
C LYS A 414 -8.89 1.99 -15.57
N VAL A 415 -8.51 1.85 -16.85
CA VAL A 415 -8.40 0.54 -17.48
C VAL A 415 -7.31 -0.28 -16.80
N LYS A 416 -7.71 -1.42 -16.22
CA LYS A 416 -6.86 -2.48 -15.66
C LYS A 416 -7.26 -3.81 -16.31
N LYS A 417 -6.74 -4.93 -15.81
CA LYS A 417 -7.12 -6.28 -16.25
C LYS A 417 -8.56 -6.65 -15.86
N GLY A 418 -9.14 -7.62 -16.57
CA GLY A 418 -10.47 -8.16 -16.28
C GLY A 418 -11.58 -7.34 -16.95
N VAL A 419 -12.68 -7.05 -16.25
CA VAL A 419 -13.85 -6.35 -16.79
C VAL A 419 -13.52 -5.02 -17.45
N THR A 420 -12.63 -4.22 -16.85
CA THR A 420 -12.27 -2.92 -17.41
C THR A 420 -11.51 -3.03 -18.73
N GLU A 421 -10.69 -4.08 -18.90
CA GLU A 421 -9.99 -4.36 -20.16
C GLU A 421 -10.97 -4.86 -21.23
N PHE A 422 -11.90 -5.73 -20.83
CA PHE A 422 -12.97 -6.21 -21.70
C PHE A 422 -13.85 -5.06 -22.22
N LEU A 423 -14.30 -4.18 -21.32
CA LEU A 423 -15.09 -2.99 -21.68
C LEU A 423 -14.30 -2.06 -22.60
N TYR A 424 -13.02 -1.83 -22.31
CA TYR A 424 -12.13 -1.01 -23.14
C TYR A 424 -12.00 -1.58 -24.56
N GLN A 425 -11.65 -2.86 -24.71
CA GLN A 425 -11.50 -3.51 -26.02
C GLN A 425 -12.80 -3.43 -26.84
N LYS A 426 -13.94 -3.61 -26.18
CA LYS A 426 -15.24 -3.50 -26.84
C LYS A 426 -15.50 -2.08 -27.35
N LEU A 427 -15.21 -1.06 -26.54
CA LEU A 427 -15.39 0.35 -26.88
C LEU A 427 -14.46 0.83 -27.99
N VAL A 428 -13.20 0.39 -28.01
CA VAL A 428 -12.24 0.72 -29.08
C VAL A 428 -12.71 0.18 -30.44
N ASN A 429 -13.35 -0.99 -30.45
CA ASN A 429 -13.85 -1.61 -31.68
C ASN A 429 -15.21 -1.04 -32.15
N ASN A 430 -15.84 -0.14 -31.39
CA ASN A 430 -17.15 0.44 -31.74
C ASN A 430 -16.97 1.85 -32.34
N PRO A 431 -17.45 2.11 -33.57
CA PRO A 431 -17.36 3.43 -34.21
C PRO A 431 -17.94 4.58 -33.37
N ARG A 432 -18.91 4.28 -32.50
CA ARG A 432 -19.57 5.28 -31.64
C ARG A 432 -18.79 5.62 -30.37
N HIS A 433 -17.74 4.86 -30.02
CA HIS A 433 -16.96 5.02 -28.78
C HIS A 433 -17.76 5.03 -27.45
N TYR A 434 -19.03 4.62 -27.47
CA TYR A 434 -19.86 4.42 -26.29
C TYR A 434 -20.69 3.12 -26.38
N TYR A 435 -21.04 2.56 -25.22
CA TYR A 435 -22.00 1.47 -25.08
C TYR A 435 -22.93 1.71 -23.91
N GLU A 436 -24.16 1.19 -24.02
CA GLU A 436 -25.11 1.18 -22.92
C GLU A 436 -25.16 -0.20 -22.27
N TYR A 437 -25.14 -0.23 -20.95
CA TYR A 437 -25.20 -1.43 -20.13
C TYR A 437 -26.28 -1.29 -19.06
N PHE A 438 -26.99 -2.39 -18.78
CA PHE A 438 -27.78 -2.49 -17.56
C PHE A 438 -26.83 -2.73 -16.38
N ILE A 439 -26.93 -1.86 -15.37
CA ILE A 439 -26.15 -1.97 -14.15
C ILE A 439 -27.03 -1.79 -12.91
N VAL A 440 -26.53 -2.30 -11.79
CA VAL A 440 -27.06 -2.04 -10.45
C VAL A 440 -25.93 -1.57 -9.55
N ILE A 441 -26.25 -0.63 -8.66
CA ILE A 441 -25.32 -0.16 -7.64
C ILE A 441 -25.78 -0.71 -6.28
N GLU A 442 -24.89 -1.42 -5.59
CA GLU A 442 -25.18 -1.99 -4.25
C GLU A 442 -25.30 -0.91 -3.17
N GLY A 443 -24.77 0.28 -3.41
CA GLY A 443 -24.86 1.42 -2.51
C GLY A 443 -23.55 2.18 -2.41
N PHE A 444 -23.59 3.29 -1.68
CA PHE A 444 -22.46 4.19 -1.50
C PHE A 444 -21.78 3.90 -0.17
N TYR A 445 -20.51 3.52 -0.24
CA TYR A 445 -19.66 3.15 0.87
C TYR A 445 -18.58 4.20 1.09
N GLY A 446 -18.13 4.38 2.33
CA GLY A 446 -17.10 5.36 2.67
C GLY A 446 -17.49 6.18 3.88
N LYS A 447 -16.80 7.30 4.07
CA LYS A 447 -17.01 8.21 5.19
C LYS A 447 -16.99 9.65 4.70
N VAL A 448 -17.96 10.44 5.14
CA VAL A 448 -17.92 11.90 5.01
C VAL A 448 -16.89 12.45 6.00
N LEU A 449 -15.87 13.11 5.47
CA LEU A 449 -14.88 13.80 6.29
C LEU A 449 -15.39 15.20 6.65
N PRO A 450 -15.19 15.69 7.90
CA PRO A 450 -15.63 17.02 8.32
C PRO A 450 -14.70 18.13 7.79
N ILE A 451 -14.38 18.10 6.49
CA ILE A 451 -13.44 19.00 5.81
C ILE A 451 -13.89 20.47 5.95
N ARG A 452 -15.21 20.70 6.01
CA ARG A 452 -15.81 22.04 6.22
C ARG A 452 -15.37 22.71 7.53
N LYS A 453 -14.94 21.96 8.55
CA LYS A 453 -14.51 22.51 9.84
C LYS A 453 -13.06 23.03 9.85
N PHE A 454 -12.33 22.90 8.74
CA PHE A 454 -10.96 23.36 8.60
C PHE A 454 -10.88 24.66 7.78
N GLU A 455 -10.06 25.61 8.23
CA GLU A 455 -9.82 26.89 7.54
C GLU A 455 -8.98 26.74 6.27
N ASN A 456 -7.97 25.86 6.35
CA ASN A 456 -7.05 25.56 5.26
C ASN A 456 -7.23 24.09 4.86
N THR A 457 -7.59 23.85 3.61
CA THR A 457 -7.77 22.50 3.09
C THR A 457 -6.82 22.26 1.93
N VAL A 458 -6.06 21.16 2.02
CA VAL A 458 -5.14 20.72 0.97
C VAL A 458 -5.60 19.36 0.47
N PHE A 459 -5.98 19.31 -0.80
CA PHE A 459 -6.33 18.11 -1.51
C PHE A 459 -5.10 17.60 -2.26
N ILE A 460 -4.76 16.32 -2.11
CA ILE A 460 -3.64 15.68 -2.81
C ILE A 460 -4.17 14.39 -3.43
N SER A 461 -4.05 14.27 -4.75
CA SER A 461 -4.47 13.09 -5.49
C SER A 461 -3.41 12.66 -6.51
N GLY A 462 -3.45 11.39 -6.91
CA GLY A 462 -2.53 10.84 -7.90
C GLY A 462 -3.27 10.02 -8.98
N GLY A 463 -2.97 10.28 -10.25
CA GLY A 463 -3.64 9.66 -11.40
C GLY A 463 -5.17 9.77 -11.31
N ASN A 464 -5.88 8.69 -11.63
CA ASN A 464 -7.34 8.61 -11.56
C ASN A 464 -7.88 8.60 -10.11
N GLY A 465 -7.02 8.68 -9.08
CA GLY A 465 -7.44 8.87 -7.69
C GLY A 465 -8.02 10.27 -7.41
N ILE A 466 -8.06 11.13 -8.42
CA ILE A 466 -8.67 12.47 -8.37
C ILE A 466 -10.18 12.41 -8.12
N SER A 467 -10.90 11.40 -8.61
CA SER A 467 -12.36 11.35 -8.64
C SER A 467 -13.03 11.57 -7.28
N GLY A 468 -12.58 10.84 -6.23
CA GLY A 468 -13.15 11.00 -4.90
C GLY A 468 -12.81 12.34 -4.25
N VAL A 469 -11.57 12.80 -4.44
CA VAL A 469 -11.07 14.08 -3.91
C VAL A 469 -11.75 15.27 -4.58
N HIS A 470 -12.04 15.12 -5.87
CA HIS A 470 -12.75 16.09 -6.67
C HIS A 470 -14.20 16.25 -6.18
N PHE A 471 -14.90 15.16 -5.89
CA PHE A 471 -16.25 15.24 -5.32
C PHE A 471 -16.26 15.95 -3.95
N ASP A 472 -15.26 15.68 -3.09
CA ASP A 472 -15.08 16.42 -1.84
C ASP A 472 -14.86 17.93 -2.08
N ALA A 473 -14.06 18.29 -3.08
CA ALA A 473 -13.79 19.67 -3.44
C ALA A 473 -15.03 20.40 -3.98
N ILE A 474 -15.82 19.76 -4.87
CA ILE A 474 -17.09 20.32 -5.36
C ILE A 474 -18.06 20.53 -4.21
N ASN A 475 -18.24 19.55 -3.34
CA ASN A 475 -19.18 19.66 -2.23
C ASN A 475 -18.77 20.75 -1.23
N LEU A 476 -17.45 20.95 -1.02
CA LEU A 476 -16.95 22.04 -0.19
C LEU A 476 -17.29 23.40 -0.80
N MET A 477 -17.18 23.53 -2.12
CA MET A 477 -17.47 24.75 -2.88
C MET A 477 -18.96 25.09 -2.95
N LYS A 478 -19.83 24.12 -3.27
CA LYS A 478 -21.29 24.31 -3.30
C LYS A 478 -21.85 24.83 -1.96
N HIS A 479 -21.11 24.65 -0.87
CA HIS A 479 -21.50 25.07 0.47
C HIS A 479 -20.55 26.10 1.10
N SER A 480 -19.55 26.60 0.35
CA SER A 480 -18.71 27.70 0.80
C SER A 480 -19.28 29.00 0.27
N ASN A 481 -20.23 29.57 1.01
CA ASN A 481 -20.63 30.96 0.81
C ASN A 481 -19.46 31.86 1.30
N ASP A 482 -18.54 32.17 0.39
CA ASP A 482 -17.60 33.30 0.44
C ASP A 482 -16.65 33.46 1.66
N SER A 483 -16.59 32.50 2.57
CA SER A 483 -15.78 32.62 3.80
C SER A 483 -14.33 32.22 3.55
N GLY A 484 -13.43 33.14 3.16
CA GLY A 484 -11.96 33.19 3.39
C GLY A 484 -11.07 31.91 3.36
N LYS A 485 -11.59 30.75 2.97
CA LYS A 485 -10.96 29.42 3.11
C LYS A 485 -9.98 29.21 1.99
N ARG A 486 -8.77 28.79 2.35
CA ARG A 486 -7.72 28.54 1.36
C ARG A 486 -7.78 27.07 0.94
N ILE A 487 -8.28 26.84 -0.28
CA ILE A 487 -8.32 25.52 -0.90
C ILE A 487 -7.14 25.40 -1.87
N LYS A 488 -6.28 24.39 -1.65
CA LYS A 488 -5.21 24.03 -2.58
C LYS A 488 -5.42 22.62 -3.09
N PHE A 489 -5.27 22.43 -4.40
CA PHE A 489 -5.49 21.15 -5.04
C PHE A 489 -4.22 20.71 -5.76
N TYR A 490 -3.58 19.65 -5.29
CA TYR A 490 -2.39 19.07 -5.88
C TYR A 490 -2.75 17.77 -6.60
N TRP A 491 -2.48 17.70 -7.91
CA TRP A 491 -2.73 16.51 -8.71
C TRP A 491 -1.45 16.00 -9.34
N ILE A 492 -1.08 14.76 -9.03
CA ILE A 492 0.16 14.15 -9.51
C ILE A 492 -0.21 13.16 -10.61
N ILE A 493 0.24 13.42 -11.83
CA ILE A 493 -0.08 12.60 -13.01
C ILE A 493 1.18 12.09 -13.69
N HIS A 494 1.01 11.02 -14.48
CA HIS A 494 2.13 10.38 -15.15
C HIS A 494 2.56 11.13 -16.42
N SER A 495 1.62 11.49 -17.30
CA SER A 495 1.83 12.12 -18.62
C SER A 495 0.80 13.22 -18.88
N TYR A 496 1.07 14.12 -19.84
CA TYR A 496 0.15 15.21 -20.24
C TYR A 496 -1.17 14.72 -20.82
N LYS A 497 -1.18 13.60 -21.56
CA LYS A 497 -2.42 12.95 -22.06
C LYS A 497 -3.43 12.66 -20.94
N SER A 498 -2.95 12.40 -19.72
CA SER A 498 -3.81 12.14 -18.57
C SER A 498 -4.56 13.38 -18.06
N ILE A 499 -4.27 14.58 -18.57
CA ILE A 499 -4.99 15.81 -18.25
C ILE A 499 -6.27 15.93 -19.08
N GLU A 500 -6.22 15.54 -20.36
CA GLU A 500 -7.26 15.83 -21.36
C GLU A 500 -8.66 15.42 -20.89
N TRP A 501 -8.79 14.24 -20.28
CA TRP A 501 -10.10 13.73 -19.85
C TRP A 501 -10.71 14.48 -18.65
N PHE A 502 -9.93 15.28 -17.91
CA PHE A 502 -10.37 15.96 -16.69
C PHE A 502 -10.17 17.49 -16.73
N LEU A 503 -9.78 18.01 -17.90
CA LEU A 503 -9.41 19.41 -18.07
C LEU A 503 -10.63 20.33 -17.97
N GLU A 504 -11.76 19.91 -18.55
CA GLU A 504 -13.03 20.65 -18.52
C GLU A 504 -13.48 20.84 -17.07
N GLU A 505 -13.48 19.76 -16.28
CA GLU A 505 -13.83 19.81 -14.86
C GLU A 505 -12.85 20.71 -14.10
N LEU A 506 -11.54 20.63 -14.33
CA LEU A 506 -10.57 21.51 -13.65
C LEU A 506 -10.79 23.00 -13.95
N ASN A 507 -11.16 23.34 -15.18
CA ASN A 507 -11.39 24.72 -15.59
C ASN A 507 -12.60 25.34 -14.88
N GLN A 508 -13.65 24.55 -14.60
CA GLN A 508 -14.85 25.02 -13.90
C GLN A 508 -14.56 25.61 -12.51
N TYR A 509 -13.49 25.18 -11.82
CA TYR A 509 -13.19 25.60 -10.44
C TYR A 509 -11.93 26.44 -10.31
N ARG A 510 -11.35 26.89 -11.43
CA ARG A 510 -10.11 27.68 -11.45
C ARG A 510 -10.23 28.99 -10.66
N SER A 511 -11.44 29.55 -10.54
CA SER A 511 -11.74 30.76 -9.77
C SER A 511 -11.64 30.54 -8.25
N PHE A 512 -12.03 29.37 -7.75
CA PHE A 512 -12.09 29.05 -6.31
C PHE A 512 -10.90 28.21 -5.82
N VAL A 513 -10.37 27.35 -6.68
CA VAL A 513 -9.31 26.39 -6.37
C VAL A 513 -8.15 26.66 -7.31
N LYS A 514 -6.94 26.79 -6.77
CA LYS A 514 -5.72 26.83 -7.59
C LYS A 514 -5.20 25.40 -7.78
N PRO A 515 -5.47 24.72 -8.91
CA PRO A 515 -4.90 23.42 -9.18
C PRO A 515 -3.40 23.56 -9.47
N VAL A 516 -2.62 22.70 -8.84
CA VAL A 516 -1.19 22.53 -9.09
C VAL A 516 -0.98 21.11 -9.58
N ILE A 517 -0.68 20.98 -10.87
CA ILE A 517 -0.49 19.69 -11.53
C ILE A 517 1.00 19.37 -11.56
N TYR A 518 1.37 18.20 -11.05
CA TYR A 518 2.72 17.67 -11.10
C TYR A 518 2.78 16.50 -12.08
N VAL A 519 3.48 16.69 -13.20
CA VAL A 519 3.69 15.64 -14.21
C VAL A 519 5.02 14.93 -13.94
N THR A 520 4.99 13.62 -13.72
CA THR A 520 6.20 12.85 -13.38
C THR A 520 7.02 12.43 -14.60
N HIS A 521 6.38 12.23 -15.75
CA HIS A 521 7.02 11.83 -17.01
C HIS A 521 6.47 12.65 -18.19
N PRO A 522 6.91 13.92 -18.35
CA PRO A 522 6.43 14.80 -19.42
C PRO A 522 6.82 14.32 -20.82
N GLU A 523 7.88 13.51 -20.95
CA GLU A 523 8.44 13.04 -22.23
C GLU A 523 7.59 11.96 -22.95
N LEU A 524 6.55 11.42 -22.31
CA LEU A 524 5.74 10.31 -22.82
C LEU A 524 4.42 10.75 -23.50
N GLY A 525 4.22 12.05 -23.70
CA GLY A 525 3.08 12.60 -24.43
C GLY A 525 3.54 13.62 -25.47
N THR A 526 2.88 13.65 -26.63
CA THR A 526 2.86 14.85 -27.47
C THR A 526 2.22 15.97 -26.64
N ASP A 527 2.75 17.19 -26.73
CA ASP A 527 2.06 18.36 -26.17
C ASP A 527 0.62 18.34 -26.70
N PRO A 528 -0.40 18.48 -25.84
CA PRO A 528 -1.77 18.65 -26.32
C PRO A 528 -1.79 19.82 -27.30
N ASP A 529 -2.57 19.73 -28.36
CA ASP A 529 -2.71 20.78 -29.37
C ASP A 529 -3.28 22.04 -28.70
N MET A 530 -2.37 22.89 -28.22
CA MET A 530 -2.62 24.09 -27.40
C MET A 530 -3.18 25.26 -28.21
N SER A 531 -3.44 25.05 -29.51
CA SER A 531 -3.99 26.04 -30.43
C SER A 531 -5.42 26.49 -30.08
N SER A 532 -6.14 25.71 -29.27
CA SER A 532 -7.49 26.05 -28.78
C SER A 532 -7.54 26.84 -27.47
N LEU A 533 -6.40 27.09 -26.82
CA LEU A 533 -6.31 27.85 -25.58
C LEU A 533 -5.95 29.31 -25.88
N SER A 534 -6.93 30.19 -25.73
CA SER A 534 -6.85 31.62 -25.99
C SER A 534 -5.64 32.30 -25.33
N SER A 535 -5.19 33.37 -26.00
CA SER A 535 -3.96 34.17 -25.83
C SER A 535 -3.75 34.86 -24.48
N GLU A 536 -4.54 34.55 -23.45
CA GLU A 536 -4.41 35.13 -22.10
C GLU A 536 -3.73 34.20 -21.09
N ASN A 537 -3.47 32.94 -21.44
CA ASN A 537 -2.85 31.97 -20.53
C ASN A 537 -1.32 31.97 -20.63
N LYS A 538 -0.64 32.87 -19.89
CA LYS A 538 0.81 32.74 -19.64
C LYS A 538 1.09 31.46 -18.86
N PHE A 539 1.51 30.41 -19.56
CA PHE A 539 2.16 29.23 -18.99
C PHE A 539 3.60 29.60 -18.59
N GLU A 540 3.87 29.71 -17.28
CA GLU A 540 5.25 29.77 -16.78
C GLU A 540 5.86 28.36 -16.78
N ASP A 541 6.58 28.07 -17.85
CA ASP A 541 7.32 26.83 -18.03
C ASP A 541 8.64 26.87 -17.23
N VAL A 542 8.61 26.39 -15.98
CA VAL A 542 9.73 26.44 -15.02
C VAL A 542 10.96 25.61 -15.46
N ASN A 543 10.87 24.84 -16.55
CA ASN A 543 11.95 23.98 -17.04
C ASN A 543 12.75 24.52 -18.24
N LYS A 544 12.40 25.67 -18.83
CA LYS A 544 13.21 26.28 -19.91
C LYS A 544 14.51 26.96 -19.43
N GLU A 545 14.69 27.22 -18.15
CA GLU A 545 15.91 27.86 -17.62
C GLU A 545 17.16 26.96 -17.53
N LYS A 546 17.12 25.70 -18.01
CA LYS A 546 18.26 24.76 -17.81
C LYS A 546 19.05 24.35 -19.04
N ASN A 547 18.75 24.87 -20.23
CA ASN A 547 19.55 24.61 -21.43
C ASN A 547 19.97 25.89 -22.16
N VAL A 548 20.57 26.84 -21.43
CA VAL A 548 21.53 27.78 -22.02
C VAL A 548 22.85 27.57 -21.29
N LEU A 549 23.58 26.55 -21.71
CA LEU A 549 25.02 26.51 -21.53
C LEU A 549 25.59 27.75 -22.21
N ARG A 550 26.22 28.59 -21.41
CA ARG A 550 26.96 29.78 -21.83
C ARG A 550 28.01 29.38 -22.87
N VAL A 551 27.69 29.56 -24.15
CA VAL A 551 28.69 29.98 -25.13
C VAL A 551 28.99 31.42 -24.77
N ALA A 552 30.24 31.71 -24.41
CA ALA A 552 30.67 33.07 -24.17
C ALA A 552 30.63 33.81 -25.51
N GLU A 553 29.67 34.71 -25.68
CA GLU A 553 29.78 35.73 -26.72
C GLU A 553 30.97 36.65 -26.39
N PRO A 554 31.79 37.02 -27.40
CA PRO A 554 32.87 37.98 -27.19
C PRO A 554 32.26 39.34 -26.81
N SER A 555 32.89 40.01 -25.84
CA SER A 555 32.47 41.32 -25.37
C SER A 555 32.41 42.32 -26.52
N SER A 556 31.21 42.73 -26.92
CA SER A 556 31.01 43.87 -27.80
C SER A 556 31.63 45.10 -27.14
N LYS A 557 32.58 45.75 -27.82
CA LYS A 557 33.07 47.09 -27.48
C LYS A 557 31.86 48.03 -27.39
N LYS A 558 31.79 48.84 -26.32
CA LYS A 558 30.78 49.89 -26.17
C LYS A 558 30.91 50.87 -27.34
N VAL A 559 29.89 50.93 -28.19
CA VAL A 559 29.72 52.01 -29.16
C VAL A 559 29.08 53.20 -28.42
N ALA A 560 29.58 54.40 -28.71
CA ALA A 560 29.08 55.65 -28.13
C ALA A 560 27.60 55.90 -28.52
N PRO A 561 26.81 56.59 -27.66
CA PRO A 561 25.42 56.89 -27.99
C PRO A 561 25.35 57.90 -29.14
N ALA A 562 24.43 57.68 -30.09
CA ALA A 562 24.17 58.60 -31.19
C ALA A 562 23.52 59.91 -30.68
N PRO A 563 23.90 61.08 -31.22
CA PRO A 563 23.22 62.33 -30.92
C PRO A 563 21.91 62.40 -31.72
N LEU A 564 20.88 62.99 -31.14
CA LEU A 564 19.53 63.20 -31.70
C LEU A 564 18.59 61.98 -31.73
N ALA A 565 18.06 61.63 -30.55
CA ALA A 565 16.67 61.15 -30.45
C ALA A 565 15.90 62.18 -29.62
N THR A 566 15.03 62.94 -30.28
CA THR A 566 14.10 63.90 -29.68
C THR A 566 13.18 63.17 -28.70
N LYS A 567 13.26 63.54 -27.42
CA LYS A 567 12.38 63.02 -26.37
C LYS A 567 10.95 63.51 -26.63
N SER A 568 10.05 62.61 -26.98
CA SER A 568 8.61 62.86 -26.93
C SER A 568 8.21 63.20 -25.48
N LYS A 569 7.65 64.39 -25.25
CA LYS A 569 7.03 64.77 -23.98
C LYS A 569 5.84 63.84 -23.72
N VAL A 570 5.99 62.92 -22.78
CA VAL A 570 4.89 62.11 -22.25
C VAL A 570 4.02 63.01 -21.36
N SER A 571 2.78 63.24 -21.76
CA SER A 571 1.76 63.90 -20.95
C SER A 571 1.47 63.07 -19.70
N ALA A 572 1.56 63.68 -18.51
CA ALA A 572 1.27 63.03 -17.25
C ALA A 572 -0.23 62.70 -17.16
N SER A 573 -0.57 61.41 -17.04
CA SER A 573 -1.92 60.96 -16.71
C SER A 573 -2.29 61.37 -15.27
N PRO A 574 -3.57 61.65 -14.99
CA PRO A 574 -4.01 62.13 -13.68
C PRO A 574 -3.70 61.08 -12.60
N LYS A 575 -2.92 61.48 -11.58
CA LYS A 575 -2.61 60.62 -10.44
C LYS A 575 -3.86 60.46 -9.58
N ASN A 576 -4.40 59.25 -9.51
CA ASN A 576 -5.46 58.94 -8.57
C ASN A 576 -4.89 59.07 -7.13
N PRO A 577 -5.43 59.98 -6.29
CA PRO A 577 -4.92 60.22 -4.94
C PRO A 577 -5.06 59.02 -4.00
N LEU A 578 -5.83 57.99 -4.41
CA LEU A 578 -5.99 56.72 -3.68
C LEU A 578 -4.88 55.70 -3.97
N ILE A 579 -4.03 55.91 -4.98
CA ILE A 579 -2.98 54.95 -5.38
C ILE A 579 -1.61 55.50 -4.96
N GLU A 580 -1.11 55.02 -3.82
CA GLU A 580 0.24 55.33 -3.32
C GLU A 580 1.24 54.19 -3.61
N SER A 581 2.49 54.55 -3.90
CA SER A 581 3.58 53.57 -4.03
C SER A 581 4.10 53.19 -2.64
N SER A 582 3.82 51.97 -2.21
CA SER A 582 4.31 51.41 -0.94
C SER A 582 5.37 50.32 -1.18
N PRO A 583 6.62 50.68 -1.54
CA PRO A 583 7.66 49.69 -1.84
C PRO A 583 8.07 48.93 -0.57
N LYS A 584 8.09 47.60 -0.65
CA LYS A 584 8.57 46.74 0.44
C LYS A 584 10.07 46.55 0.33
N ASN A 585 10.78 46.77 1.44
CA ASN A 585 12.22 46.50 1.53
C ASN A 585 12.45 45.05 1.98
N PHE A 586 13.00 44.21 1.12
CA PHE A 586 13.32 42.81 1.43
C PHE A 586 14.75 42.62 1.94
N GLY A 587 15.34 43.64 2.57
CA GLY A 587 16.55 43.51 3.35
C GLY A 587 16.37 42.61 4.58
N ILE A 588 17.48 42.19 5.19
CA ILE A 588 17.44 41.36 6.40
C ILE A 588 16.76 42.15 7.53
N GLY A 589 15.72 41.58 8.14
CA GLY A 589 15.00 42.19 9.27
C GLY A 589 13.97 43.27 8.90
N GLN A 590 13.72 43.50 7.61
CA GLN A 590 12.76 44.48 7.11
C GLN A 590 11.42 43.80 6.76
N SER A 591 10.93 43.94 5.53
CA SER A 591 9.71 43.26 5.08
C SER A 591 9.93 41.75 4.89
N ILE A 592 8.85 40.97 5.01
CA ILE A 592 8.86 39.52 4.76
C ILE A 592 9.38 39.23 3.35
N GLN A 593 10.35 38.32 3.23
CA GLN A 593 10.95 37.91 1.96
C GLN A 593 9.90 37.40 0.97
N PRO A 594 10.00 37.75 -0.32
CA PRO A 594 9.11 37.22 -1.34
C PRO A 594 9.38 35.72 -1.54
N THR A 595 8.40 35.03 -2.10
CA THR A 595 8.58 33.66 -2.55
C THR A 595 9.64 33.62 -3.66
N ARG A 596 10.71 32.84 -3.46
CA ARG A 596 11.81 32.65 -4.42
C ARG A 596 11.94 31.19 -4.82
N ASN A 597 12.66 30.93 -5.92
CA ASN A 597 12.95 29.55 -6.33
C ASN A 597 13.86 28.86 -5.29
N LEU A 598 13.25 28.01 -4.46
CA LEU A 598 13.93 27.25 -3.42
C LEU A 598 14.29 25.82 -3.86
N SER A 599 14.11 25.45 -5.13
CA SER A 599 14.31 24.06 -5.63
C SER A 599 15.66 23.46 -5.25
N ARG A 600 16.73 24.27 -5.19
CA ARG A 600 18.07 23.83 -4.77
C ARG A 600 18.17 23.51 -3.27
N PHE A 601 17.34 24.15 -2.45
CA PHE A 601 17.32 24.04 -0.98
C PHE A 601 16.18 23.16 -0.46
N VAL A 602 15.34 22.63 -1.35
CA VAL A 602 14.30 21.68 -1.00
C VAL A 602 14.91 20.47 -0.28
N ARG A 603 14.27 20.05 0.80
CA ARG A 603 14.51 18.75 1.42
C ARG A 603 13.99 17.66 0.47
N TRP A 604 14.83 17.24 -0.46
CA TRP A 604 14.48 16.24 -1.46
C TRP A 604 14.00 14.94 -0.80
N PRO A 605 12.95 14.29 -1.36
CA PRO A 605 12.54 12.95 -0.94
C PRO A 605 13.72 11.98 -0.94
N GLU A 606 13.69 11.01 -0.02
CA GLU A 606 14.84 10.14 0.23
C GLU A 606 15.30 9.38 -1.01
N TYR A 607 14.37 8.88 -1.84
CA TYR A 607 14.71 8.15 -3.07
C TYR A 607 15.47 9.03 -4.08
N VAL A 608 15.10 10.30 -4.23
CA VAL A 608 15.80 11.27 -5.08
C VAL A 608 17.21 11.51 -4.54
N ARG A 609 17.35 11.66 -3.22
CA ARG A 609 18.67 11.82 -2.59
C ARG A 609 19.55 10.61 -2.83
N LEU A 610 19.02 9.39 -2.63
CA LEU A 610 19.78 8.15 -2.82
C LEU A 610 20.25 7.98 -4.27
N GLN A 611 19.39 8.24 -5.26
CA GLN A 611 19.76 8.18 -6.68
C GLN A 611 20.84 9.22 -7.02
N ARG A 612 20.69 10.47 -6.55
CA ARG A 612 21.71 11.51 -6.75
C ARG A 612 23.02 11.17 -6.05
N GLN A 613 22.96 10.64 -4.82
CA GLN A 613 24.14 10.19 -4.08
C GLN A 613 24.83 9.02 -4.81
N LYS A 614 24.10 8.02 -5.31
CA LYS A 614 24.65 6.93 -6.13
C LYS A 614 25.39 7.48 -7.36
N LYS A 615 24.78 8.43 -8.09
CA LYS A 615 25.42 9.07 -9.25
C LYS A 615 26.63 9.92 -8.89
N ILE A 616 26.57 10.66 -7.78
CA ILE A 616 27.72 11.44 -7.30
C ILE A 616 28.85 10.51 -6.89
N LEU A 617 28.56 9.42 -6.18
CA LEU A 617 29.55 8.41 -5.79
C LEU A 617 30.25 7.82 -7.02
N SER A 618 29.50 7.45 -8.07
CA SER A 618 30.12 6.92 -9.30
C SER A 618 31.02 7.94 -10.02
N LEU A 619 30.78 9.25 -9.86
CA LEU A 619 31.63 10.30 -10.42
C LEU A 619 32.87 10.58 -9.56
N ARG A 620 32.77 10.36 -8.24
CA ARG A 620 33.82 10.67 -7.26
C ARG A 620 34.81 9.54 -7.10
N LEU A 621 34.32 8.30 -7.05
CA LEU A 621 35.17 7.12 -6.94
C LEU A 621 35.93 6.90 -8.25
N LYS A 622 37.11 6.27 -8.17
CA LYS A 622 37.80 5.75 -9.35
C LYS A 622 37.03 4.52 -9.84
N VAL A 623 36.45 4.62 -11.03
CA VAL A 623 35.65 3.56 -11.65
C VAL A 623 36.55 2.69 -12.51
N PRO A 624 36.55 1.36 -12.33
CA PRO A 624 37.36 0.45 -13.13
C PRO A 624 37.09 0.61 -14.63
N PRO A 625 38.12 0.45 -15.49
CA PRO A 625 38.00 0.60 -16.95
C PRO A 625 36.91 -0.27 -17.58
N SER A 626 36.73 -1.50 -17.06
CA SER A 626 35.70 -2.44 -17.50
C SER A 626 34.27 -1.92 -17.36
N ILE A 627 34.03 -0.99 -16.42
CA ILE A 627 32.75 -0.31 -16.22
C ILE A 627 32.76 1.05 -16.91
N ALA A 628 33.88 1.77 -16.86
CA ALA A 628 34.02 3.11 -17.44
C ALA A 628 33.77 3.13 -18.95
N GLN A 629 34.12 2.06 -19.68
CA GLN A 629 33.84 1.93 -21.11
C GLN A 629 32.34 2.11 -21.46
N PHE A 630 31.41 1.75 -20.57
CA PHE A 630 29.97 1.94 -20.81
C PHE A 630 29.53 3.41 -20.78
N SER A 631 30.37 4.31 -20.27
CA SER A 631 30.12 5.75 -20.39
C SER A 631 30.41 6.30 -21.80
N GLN A 632 31.26 5.59 -22.56
CA GLN A 632 31.56 5.89 -23.95
C GLN A 632 30.54 5.17 -24.84
N THR A 633 29.64 5.94 -25.42
CA THR A 633 28.58 5.41 -26.28
C THR A 633 28.71 5.98 -27.68
N LEU A 634 28.11 5.31 -28.67
CA LEU A 634 27.92 5.84 -30.01
C LEU A 634 27.43 7.31 -29.97
N ASP A 635 27.98 8.11 -30.87
CA ASP A 635 27.51 9.47 -31.10
C ASP A 635 26.06 9.44 -31.63
N LYS A 636 25.38 10.59 -31.56
CA LYS A 636 23.95 10.67 -31.85
C LYS A 636 23.61 10.28 -33.29
N ASN A 637 24.48 10.61 -34.25
CA ASN A 637 24.21 10.42 -35.67
C ASN A 637 24.42 8.95 -36.06
N THR A 638 25.57 8.37 -35.69
CA THR A 638 25.84 6.95 -35.93
C THR A 638 24.82 6.07 -35.20
N ALA A 639 24.47 6.40 -33.95
CA ALA A 639 23.42 5.66 -33.23
C ALA A 639 22.06 5.71 -33.92
N ALA A 640 21.68 6.84 -34.54
CA ALA A 640 20.42 6.95 -35.27
C ALA A 640 20.42 6.08 -36.54
N GLN A 641 21.52 6.08 -37.30
CA GLN A 641 21.70 5.23 -38.48
C GLN A 641 21.68 3.74 -38.11
N THR A 642 22.44 3.36 -37.07
CA THR A 642 22.45 1.98 -36.57
C THR A 642 21.06 1.50 -36.13
N LEU A 643 20.32 2.33 -35.38
CA LEU A 643 18.97 1.96 -34.95
C LEU A 643 17.98 1.94 -36.10
N LYS A 644 18.16 2.79 -37.13
CA LYS A 644 17.34 2.76 -38.35
C LYS A 644 17.52 1.43 -39.08
N LEU A 645 18.76 0.94 -39.22
CA LEU A 645 19.05 -0.37 -39.79
C LEU A 645 18.41 -1.50 -38.96
N PHE A 646 18.61 -1.52 -37.63
CA PHE A 646 18.00 -2.53 -36.77
C PHE A 646 16.46 -2.47 -36.77
N ASN A 647 15.87 -1.30 -37.02
CA ASN A 647 14.42 -1.12 -37.10
C ASN A 647 13.82 -1.76 -38.37
N LYS A 648 14.60 -1.97 -39.44
CA LYS A 648 14.17 -2.74 -40.63
C LYS A 648 14.01 -4.24 -40.30
N TYR A 649 14.83 -4.77 -39.40
CA TYR A 649 14.91 -6.20 -39.04
C TYR A 649 14.19 -6.53 -37.72
N ARG A 650 13.10 -5.83 -37.40
CA ARG A 650 12.41 -6.05 -36.12
C ARG A 650 11.77 -7.44 -36.06
N PRO A 651 11.81 -8.10 -34.90
CA PRO A 651 11.08 -9.34 -34.71
C PRO A 651 9.57 -9.09 -34.76
N GLU A 652 8.83 -10.06 -35.29
CA GLU A 652 7.37 -10.02 -35.41
C GLU A 652 6.67 -9.76 -34.06
N THR A 653 5.57 -9.01 -34.11
CA THR A 653 4.67 -8.88 -32.96
C THR A 653 3.88 -10.18 -32.76
N VAL A 654 3.23 -10.32 -31.60
CA VAL A 654 2.38 -11.51 -31.32
C VAL A 654 1.21 -11.59 -32.30
N ALA A 655 0.68 -10.45 -32.76
CA ALA A 655 -0.40 -10.39 -33.74
C ALA A 655 0.08 -10.82 -35.13
N GLU A 656 1.19 -10.25 -35.61
CA GLU A 656 1.82 -10.62 -36.88
C GLU A 656 2.20 -12.11 -36.90
N LYS A 657 2.74 -12.62 -35.79
CA LYS A 657 3.06 -14.04 -35.64
C LYS A 657 1.82 -14.92 -35.77
N LYS A 658 0.70 -14.52 -35.16
CA LYS A 658 -0.56 -15.26 -35.26
C LYS A 658 -1.04 -15.30 -36.71
N GLU A 659 -1.01 -14.15 -37.39
CA GLU A 659 -1.41 -14.05 -38.80
C GLU A 659 -0.52 -14.91 -39.71
N ARG A 660 0.80 -14.88 -39.52
CA ARG A 660 1.75 -15.71 -40.26
C ARG A 660 1.46 -17.20 -40.05
N LEU A 661 1.26 -17.63 -38.80
CA LEU A 661 0.95 -19.04 -38.50
C LEU A 661 -0.40 -19.48 -39.09
N THR A 662 -1.41 -18.60 -39.14
CA THR A 662 -2.68 -18.94 -39.80
C THR A 662 -2.54 -19.07 -41.30
N LYS A 663 -1.75 -18.21 -41.96
CA LYS A 663 -1.46 -18.31 -43.40
C LYS A 663 -0.61 -19.53 -43.72
N GLU A 664 0.38 -19.81 -42.90
CA GLU A 664 1.24 -21.00 -43.01
C GLU A 664 0.40 -22.28 -42.86
N ALA A 665 -0.49 -22.35 -41.86
CA ALA A 665 -1.38 -23.49 -41.67
C ALA A 665 -2.34 -23.71 -42.86
N ALA A 666 -2.86 -22.63 -43.45
CA ALA A 666 -3.71 -22.71 -44.65
C ALA A 666 -2.91 -23.21 -45.87
N ALA A 667 -1.72 -22.68 -46.11
CA ALA A 667 -0.85 -23.08 -47.22
C ALA A 667 -0.36 -24.54 -47.09
N VAL A 668 -0.11 -25.01 -45.87
CA VAL A 668 0.25 -26.41 -45.60
C VAL A 668 -0.96 -27.33 -45.82
N ALA A 669 -2.17 -26.90 -45.46
CA ALA A 669 -3.40 -27.63 -45.76
C ALA A 669 -3.65 -27.76 -47.28
N GLU A 670 -3.21 -26.78 -48.08
CA GLU A 670 -3.23 -26.80 -49.56
C GLU A 670 -2.08 -27.64 -50.18
N GLY A 671 -1.28 -28.33 -49.37
CA GLY A 671 -0.25 -29.26 -49.84
C GLY A 671 1.14 -28.64 -50.07
N LYS A 672 1.38 -27.38 -49.69
CA LYS A 672 2.73 -26.78 -49.74
C LYS A 672 3.58 -27.25 -48.56
N SER A 673 4.88 -27.44 -48.78
CA SER A 673 5.80 -27.74 -47.68
C SER A 673 5.95 -26.52 -46.75
N ALA A 674 6.15 -26.75 -45.45
CA ALA A 674 6.26 -25.67 -44.46
C ALA A 674 7.39 -24.66 -44.77
N LYS A 675 8.46 -25.11 -45.45
CA LYS A 675 9.58 -24.25 -45.86
C LYS A 675 9.23 -23.34 -47.04
N ASP A 676 8.40 -23.83 -47.94
CA ASP A 676 7.93 -23.05 -49.11
C ASP A 676 6.79 -22.10 -48.73
N ALA A 677 5.99 -22.48 -47.71
CA ALA A 677 4.88 -21.68 -47.20
C ALA A 677 5.34 -20.41 -46.45
N SER A 678 6.48 -20.44 -45.76
CA SER A 678 7.01 -19.29 -45.02
C SER A 678 8.54 -19.34 -44.92
N PRO A 679 9.30 -18.58 -45.74
CA PRO A 679 10.75 -18.53 -45.63
C PRO A 679 11.18 -17.98 -44.26
N LYS A 680 12.33 -18.44 -43.76
CA LYS A 680 12.85 -18.06 -42.43
C LYS A 680 13.11 -16.55 -42.39
N PRO A 681 12.47 -15.79 -41.48
CA PRO A 681 12.65 -14.35 -41.45
C PRO A 681 14.00 -13.96 -40.85
N VAL A 682 14.66 -13.00 -41.50
CA VAL A 682 15.87 -12.35 -41.01
C VAL A 682 15.44 -11.31 -39.97
N VAL A 683 15.81 -11.54 -38.71
CA VAL A 683 15.37 -10.70 -37.58
C VAL A 683 16.51 -10.44 -36.61
N VAL A 684 16.44 -9.30 -35.93
CA VAL A 684 17.31 -8.95 -34.81
C VAL A 684 17.18 -10.00 -33.71
N LYS A 685 18.33 -10.54 -33.31
CA LYS A 685 18.43 -11.47 -32.18
C LYS A 685 18.60 -10.65 -30.90
N TYR A 686 17.91 -11.07 -29.85
CA TYR A 686 17.91 -10.37 -28.57
C TYR A 686 17.88 -11.37 -27.41
N GLY A 687 18.20 -10.86 -26.22
CA GLY A 687 18.38 -11.67 -25.02
C GLY A 687 19.85 -12.05 -24.82
N LEU A 688 20.34 -11.83 -23.60
CA LEU A 688 21.76 -11.93 -23.28
C LEU A 688 22.35 -13.30 -23.63
N ASN A 689 21.78 -14.39 -23.11
CA ASN A 689 22.30 -15.74 -23.33
C ASN A 689 22.32 -16.12 -24.82
N HIS A 690 21.28 -15.72 -25.57
CA HIS A 690 21.21 -16.00 -26.99
C HIS A 690 22.28 -15.23 -27.78
N VAL A 691 22.45 -13.94 -27.49
CA VAL A 691 23.48 -13.13 -28.16
C VAL A 691 24.89 -13.60 -27.79
N VAL A 692 25.14 -13.97 -26.53
CA VAL A 692 26.42 -14.55 -26.09
C VAL A 692 26.76 -15.80 -26.91
N SER A 693 25.81 -16.74 -27.04
CA SER A 693 26.00 -17.94 -27.86
C SER A 693 26.27 -17.60 -29.34
N LEU A 694 25.63 -16.56 -29.89
CA LEU A 694 25.89 -16.14 -31.27
C LEU A 694 27.28 -15.51 -31.44
N VAL A 695 27.79 -14.81 -30.42
CA VAL A 695 29.15 -14.25 -30.43
C VAL A 695 30.20 -15.35 -30.29
N GLU A 696 30.00 -16.30 -29.38
CA GLU A 696 30.87 -17.48 -29.18
C GLU A 696 30.96 -18.34 -30.45
N ASN A 697 29.86 -18.47 -31.18
CA ASN A 697 29.81 -19.20 -32.45
C ASN A 697 30.21 -18.35 -33.67
N LYS A 698 30.65 -17.09 -33.48
CA LYS A 698 30.98 -16.13 -34.56
C LYS A 698 29.86 -15.95 -35.60
N LYS A 699 28.60 -16.12 -35.20
CA LYS A 699 27.40 -15.95 -36.05
C LYS A 699 26.86 -14.52 -36.04
N ALA A 700 27.26 -13.71 -35.07
CA ALA A 700 26.85 -12.30 -34.99
C ALA A 700 27.74 -11.42 -35.89
N LYS A 701 27.13 -10.60 -36.76
CA LYS A 701 27.81 -9.60 -37.58
C LYS A 701 28.01 -8.27 -36.84
N LEU A 702 27.05 -7.87 -36.01
CA LEU A 702 27.11 -6.63 -35.22
C LEU A 702 26.30 -6.77 -33.93
N VAL A 703 26.89 -6.37 -32.80
CA VAL A 703 26.28 -6.44 -31.46
C VAL A 703 26.10 -5.04 -30.85
N LEU A 704 24.90 -4.72 -30.40
CA LEU A 704 24.58 -3.50 -29.65
C LEU A 704 24.39 -3.83 -28.17
N ILE A 705 25.10 -3.09 -27.32
CA ILE A 705 25.07 -3.25 -25.87
C ILE A 705 24.51 -1.97 -25.25
N ALA A 706 23.52 -2.08 -24.37
CA ALA A 706 22.99 -0.91 -23.65
C ALA A 706 23.95 -0.43 -22.55
N ASN A 707 24.03 0.88 -22.35
CA ASN A 707 24.92 1.47 -21.35
C ASN A 707 24.37 1.53 -19.91
N ASP A 708 23.06 1.39 -19.73
CA ASP A 708 22.32 1.60 -18.47
C ASP A 708 21.70 0.30 -17.92
N VAL A 709 22.38 -0.83 -18.18
CA VAL A 709 22.02 -2.14 -17.62
C VAL A 709 22.37 -2.16 -16.13
N ASP A 710 21.41 -2.61 -15.31
CA ASP A 710 21.53 -2.76 -13.86
C ASP A 710 20.81 -4.07 -13.51
N PRO A 711 21.51 -5.12 -13.04
CA PRO A 711 22.93 -5.18 -12.66
C PRO A 711 23.92 -5.15 -13.84
N ILE A 712 25.06 -4.45 -13.70
CA ILE A 712 26.05 -4.24 -14.77
C ILE A 712 26.85 -5.51 -15.12
N GLU A 713 26.93 -6.45 -14.17
CA GLU A 713 27.61 -7.75 -14.27
C GLU A 713 27.09 -8.57 -15.45
N LEU A 714 25.83 -8.34 -15.84
CA LEU A 714 25.21 -8.99 -16.99
C LEU A 714 25.86 -8.64 -18.33
N VAL A 715 26.48 -7.47 -18.46
CA VAL A 715 27.06 -7.02 -19.74
C VAL A 715 28.54 -6.67 -19.67
N VAL A 716 29.13 -6.59 -18.48
CA VAL A 716 30.53 -6.15 -18.28
C VAL A 716 31.55 -6.99 -19.07
N PHE A 717 31.29 -8.28 -19.23
CA PHE A 717 32.17 -9.22 -19.96
C PHE A 717 31.99 -9.16 -21.48
N LEU A 718 30.89 -8.57 -21.96
CA LEU A 718 30.46 -8.69 -23.35
C LEU A 718 31.38 -7.95 -24.34
N PRO A 719 31.88 -6.73 -24.06
CA PRO A 719 32.90 -6.09 -24.91
C PRO A 719 34.17 -6.94 -25.08
N ALA A 720 34.64 -7.56 -23.99
CA ALA A 720 35.82 -8.43 -24.00
C ALA A 720 35.57 -9.70 -24.83
N LEU A 721 34.38 -10.30 -24.68
CA LEU A 721 33.97 -11.45 -25.48
C LEU A 721 33.89 -11.10 -26.97
N CYS A 722 33.26 -9.99 -27.33
CA CYS A 722 33.14 -9.54 -28.72
C CYS A 722 34.52 -9.28 -29.34
N LYS A 723 35.43 -8.62 -28.60
CA LYS A 723 36.82 -8.41 -29.04
C LYS A 723 37.57 -9.72 -29.25
N LYS A 724 37.47 -10.67 -28.30
CA LYS A 724 38.13 -11.99 -28.38
C LYS A 724 37.63 -12.81 -29.57
N MET A 725 36.33 -12.74 -29.85
CA MET A 725 35.70 -13.48 -30.94
C MET A 725 35.81 -12.78 -32.31
N GLY A 726 36.31 -11.55 -32.35
CA GLY A 726 36.42 -10.75 -33.57
C GLY A 726 35.08 -10.20 -34.08
N VAL A 727 34.08 -10.06 -33.21
CA VAL A 727 32.73 -9.59 -33.56
C VAL A 727 32.61 -8.09 -33.27
N PRO A 728 32.24 -7.25 -34.27
CA PRO A 728 31.94 -5.83 -34.09
C PRO A 728 30.89 -5.59 -33.00
N TYR A 729 31.20 -4.68 -32.06
CA TYR A 729 30.26 -4.29 -31.02
C TYR A 729 30.22 -2.77 -30.83
N ALA A 730 29.07 -2.27 -30.38
CA ALA A 730 28.91 -0.87 -30.02
C ALA A 730 28.07 -0.70 -28.76
N ILE A 731 28.38 0.34 -27.99
CA ILE A 731 27.63 0.69 -26.78
C ILE A 731 26.65 1.83 -27.12
N VAL A 732 25.35 1.61 -26.85
CA VAL A 732 24.26 2.54 -27.18
C VAL A 732 23.59 3.07 -25.91
N LYS A 733 23.16 4.33 -25.94
CA LYS A 733 22.42 4.95 -24.83
C LYS A 733 21.00 4.39 -24.73
N GLY A 734 20.67 3.79 -23.58
CA GLY A 734 19.32 3.44 -23.17
C GLY A 734 18.84 2.05 -23.61
N LYS A 735 18.75 1.13 -22.65
CA LYS A 735 18.15 -0.21 -22.81
C LYS A 735 16.67 -0.18 -23.18
N ALA A 736 15.98 0.92 -22.84
CA ALA A 736 14.61 1.15 -23.26
C ALA A 736 14.51 1.29 -24.79
N ARG A 737 15.47 1.98 -25.43
CA ARG A 737 15.50 2.15 -26.90
C ARG A 737 15.71 0.82 -27.61
N LEU A 738 16.62 -0.02 -27.11
CA LEU A 738 16.78 -1.39 -27.60
C LEU A 738 15.54 -2.26 -27.32
N GLY A 739 14.85 -2.02 -26.21
CA GLY A 739 13.59 -2.68 -25.87
C GLY A 739 12.49 -2.40 -26.90
N THR A 740 12.28 -1.13 -27.24
CA THR A 740 11.29 -0.71 -28.24
C THR A 740 11.50 -1.41 -29.59
N LEU A 741 12.77 -1.60 -29.98
CA LEU A 741 13.14 -2.29 -31.20
C LEU A 741 12.60 -3.72 -31.25
N VAL A 742 12.62 -4.43 -30.12
CA VAL A 742 12.23 -5.85 -30.01
C VAL A 742 10.86 -6.06 -29.36
N HIS A 743 10.02 -5.02 -29.30
CA HIS A 743 8.70 -5.05 -28.68
C HIS A 743 8.71 -5.48 -27.19
N LYS A 744 9.74 -5.06 -26.45
CA LYS A 744 9.88 -5.26 -25.00
C LYS A 744 10.08 -3.92 -24.28
N LYS A 745 9.86 -3.90 -22.96
CA LYS A 745 10.10 -2.68 -22.15
C LYS A 745 11.57 -2.27 -22.14
N THR A 746 12.47 -3.26 -22.12
CA THR A 746 13.92 -3.06 -22.12
C THR A 746 14.60 -4.25 -22.78
N SER A 747 15.70 -4.01 -23.48
CA SER A 747 16.64 -5.06 -23.90
C SER A 747 18.06 -4.65 -23.54
N ALA A 748 18.83 -5.56 -22.95
CA ALA A 748 20.23 -5.30 -22.59
C ALA A 748 21.15 -5.34 -23.81
N VAL A 749 20.85 -6.24 -24.76
CA VAL A 749 21.68 -6.53 -25.93
C VAL A 749 20.77 -6.84 -27.13
N ALA A 750 21.19 -6.42 -28.31
CA ALA A 750 20.58 -6.77 -29.60
C ALA A 750 21.69 -7.08 -30.62
N ALA A 751 21.51 -8.07 -31.48
CA ALA A 751 22.50 -8.47 -32.47
C ALA A 751 21.88 -8.75 -33.84
N LEU A 752 22.62 -8.42 -34.90
CA LEU A 752 22.35 -8.86 -36.26
C LEU A 752 23.23 -10.08 -36.57
N THR A 753 22.64 -11.08 -37.22
CA THR A 753 23.33 -12.32 -37.64
C THR A 753 23.45 -12.35 -39.15
N GLU A 754 22.34 -12.07 -39.82
CA GLU A 754 22.23 -11.93 -41.26
C GLU A 754 21.50 -10.61 -41.55
N VAL A 755 21.74 -10.02 -42.72
CA VAL A 755 20.96 -8.91 -43.30
C VAL A 755 20.68 -9.24 -44.77
N ASN A 756 19.65 -8.65 -45.34
CA ASN A 756 19.34 -8.79 -46.76
C ASN A 756 20.45 -8.16 -47.61
N ALA A 757 20.64 -8.66 -48.83
CA ALA A 757 21.69 -8.18 -49.74
C ALA A 757 21.65 -6.66 -49.98
N ALA A 758 20.45 -6.06 -50.00
CA ALA A 758 20.26 -4.62 -50.17
C ALA A 758 20.87 -3.76 -49.03
N ASP A 759 20.96 -4.30 -47.82
CA ASP A 759 21.43 -3.58 -46.64
C ASP A 759 22.88 -3.94 -46.23
N GLU A 760 23.52 -4.92 -46.90
CA GLU A 760 24.89 -5.36 -46.56
C GLU A 760 25.91 -4.22 -46.72
N GLY A 761 25.72 -3.34 -47.71
CA GLY A 761 26.55 -2.14 -47.90
C GLY A 761 26.36 -1.10 -46.78
N GLU A 762 25.13 -0.92 -46.27
CA GLU A 762 24.85 -0.02 -45.13
C GLU A 762 25.46 -0.60 -43.84
N LEU A 763 25.31 -1.91 -43.62
CA LEU A 763 25.91 -2.62 -42.49
C LEU A 763 27.44 -2.52 -42.50
N SER A 764 28.09 -2.74 -43.65
CA SER A 764 29.55 -2.69 -43.76
C SER A 764 30.12 -1.31 -43.42
N LYS A 765 29.47 -0.23 -43.85
CA LYS A 765 29.85 1.16 -43.51
C LYS A 765 29.68 1.46 -42.01
N LEU A 766 28.61 0.94 -41.40
CA LEU A 766 28.40 1.08 -39.96
C LEU A 766 29.42 0.28 -39.17
N VAL A 767 29.73 -0.95 -39.59
CA VAL A 767 30.72 -1.82 -38.94
C VAL A 767 32.12 -1.20 -38.97
N SER A 768 32.55 -0.60 -40.10
CA SER A 768 33.85 0.09 -40.16
C SER A 768 33.93 1.25 -39.17
N THR A 769 32.88 2.09 -39.13
CA THR A 769 32.77 3.23 -38.20
C THR A 769 32.73 2.77 -36.74
N ILE A 770 32.04 1.68 -36.45
CA ILE A 770 31.93 1.11 -35.09
C ILE A 770 33.26 0.50 -34.65
N ASN A 771 33.95 -0.24 -35.52
CA ASN A 771 35.22 -0.86 -35.20
C ASN A 771 36.28 0.16 -34.82
N ALA A 772 36.38 1.28 -35.56
CA ALA A 772 37.28 2.38 -35.26
C ALA A 772 37.02 3.03 -33.88
N ASN A 773 35.76 2.97 -33.41
CA ASN A 773 35.37 3.58 -32.14
C ASN A 773 35.49 2.64 -30.92
N PHE A 774 35.30 1.33 -31.11
CA PHE A 774 35.20 0.38 -30.00
C PHE A 774 36.25 -0.73 -30.03
N ILE A 775 36.45 -1.40 -31.17
CA ILE A 775 37.35 -2.55 -31.27
C ILE A 775 38.81 -2.11 -31.34
N GLU A 776 39.13 -1.10 -32.13
CA GLU A 776 40.49 -0.58 -32.28
C GLU A 776 40.93 0.13 -31.00
N LYS A 777 40.03 0.89 -30.36
CA LYS A 777 40.26 1.59 -29.09
C LYS A 777 40.08 0.73 -27.83
N TYR A 778 39.92 -0.59 -27.98
CA TYR A 778 39.64 -1.47 -26.84
C TYR A 778 40.76 -1.44 -25.79
N GLU A 779 42.03 -1.49 -26.21
CA GLU A 779 43.17 -1.46 -25.28
C GLU A 779 43.32 -0.11 -24.57
N ASP A 780 43.05 1.00 -25.26
CA ASP A 780 43.03 2.33 -24.65
C ASP A 780 41.92 2.43 -23.59
N ASN A 781 40.72 1.93 -23.92
CA ASN A 781 39.59 1.89 -23.02
C ASN A 781 39.83 0.98 -21.81
N ARG A 782 40.58 -0.11 -21.98
CA ARG A 782 40.99 -1.00 -20.88
C ARG A 782 41.97 -0.35 -19.92
N ARG A 783 42.74 0.66 -20.37
CA ARG A 783 43.67 1.44 -19.54
C ARG A 783 43.01 2.68 -18.94
N HIS A 784 41.91 3.15 -19.52
CA HIS A 784 41.23 4.37 -19.11
C HIS A 784 40.34 4.18 -17.88
N TRP A 785 40.78 4.70 -16.73
CA TRP A 785 39.97 4.74 -15.51
C TRP A 785 38.94 5.87 -15.57
N GLY A 786 37.69 5.56 -15.17
CA GLY A 786 36.62 6.55 -15.07
C GLY A 786 36.54 7.22 -13.70
N GLY A 787 35.73 8.27 -13.59
CA GLY A 787 35.44 8.93 -12.32
C GLY A 787 36.61 9.80 -11.82
N GLY A 788 36.78 9.90 -10.50
CA GLY A 788 37.76 10.81 -9.88
C GLY A 788 37.47 12.30 -10.10
N ILE A 789 36.28 12.65 -10.59
CA ILE A 789 35.89 14.04 -10.86
C ILE A 789 35.54 14.68 -9.53
N MET A 790 36.14 15.83 -9.21
CA MET A 790 35.83 16.59 -7.99
C MET A 790 34.57 17.44 -8.13
N GLY A 791 34.00 17.90 -7.00
CA GLY A 791 32.81 18.74 -7.01
C GLY A 791 33.10 20.17 -7.47
N SER A 792 32.13 20.83 -8.11
CA SER A 792 32.30 22.21 -8.60
C SER A 792 32.83 23.15 -7.52
N LYS A 793 32.24 23.15 -6.32
CA LYS A 793 32.73 23.95 -5.19
C LYS A 793 34.18 23.66 -4.80
N ALA A 794 34.62 22.41 -4.91
CA ALA A 794 36.00 22.03 -4.60
C ALA A 794 36.95 22.51 -5.70
N ASN A 795 36.57 22.32 -6.97
CA ASN A 795 37.31 22.84 -8.13
C ASN A 795 37.42 24.36 -8.07
N ASP A 796 36.33 25.07 -7.76
CA ASP A 796 36.32 26.53 -7.60
C ASP A 796 37.27 26.98 -6.47
N LYS A 797 37.32 26.23 -5.36
CA LYS A 797 38.24 26.51 -4.25
C LYS A 797 39.71 26.33 -4.68
N ILE A 798 40.01 25.26 -5.42
CA ILE A 798 41.34 25.00 -5.96
C ILE A 798 41.72 26.07 -6.98
N ALA A 799 40.82 26.41 -7.91
CA ALA A 799 41.02 27.44 -8.91
C ALA A 799 41.24 28.82 -8.28
N LYS A 800 40.47 29.18 -7.24
CA LYS A 800 40.69 30.41 -6.47
C LYS A 800 42.07 30.44 -5.80
N ARG A 801 42.51 29.32 -5.21
CA ARG A 801 43.84 29.20 -4.61
C ARG A 801 44.95 29.31 -5.66
N ALA A 802 44.80 28.62 -6.79
CA ALA A 802 45.75 28.69 -7.90
C ALA A 802 45.84 30.12 -8.47
N LYS A 803 44.70 30.80 -8.64
CA LYS A 803 44.65 32.20 -9.07
C LYS A 803 45.33 33.14 -8.07
N ALA A 804 45.09 32.95 -6.77
CA ALA A 804 45.75 33.74 -5.72
C ALA A 804 47.27 33.52 -5.69
N ALA A 805 47.72 32.27 -5.80
CA ALA A 805 49.14 31.93 -5.88
C ALA A 805 49.81 32.52 -7.14
N ALA A 806 49.15 32.44 -8.29
CA ALA A 806 49.62 33.06 -9.53
C ALA A 806 49.71 34.60 -9.41
N SER A 807 48.75 35.24 -8.74
CA SER A 807 48.77 36.69 -8.50
C SER A 807 49.78 37.15 -7.45
N ALA A 808 50.24 36.26 -6.57
CA ALA A 808 51.23 36.61 -5.53
C ALA A 808 52.63 36.90 -6.12
N ASN A 809 52.91 36.45 -7.35
CA ASN A 809 54.19 36.67 -8.04
C ASN A 809 54.31 38.01 -8.77
N HIS A 810 53.27 38.85 -8.79
CA HIS A 810 53.37 40.19 -9.36
C HIS A 810 52.95 41.20 -8.28
N THR A 811 53.88 42.02 -7.80
CA THR A 811 53.69 43.23 -6.96
C THR A 811 53.32 43.10 -5.47
N ALA A 812 52.97 41.93 -4.92
CA ALA A 812 52.66 41.83 -3.49
C ALA A 812 53.90 41.92 -2.58
N HIS A 813 55.05 41.41 -3.01
CA HIS A 813 56.27 41.34 -2.19
C HIS A 813 56.85 42.72 -1.85
N ASN A 814 56.56 43.75 -2.66
CA ASN A 814 57.06 45.12 -2.43
C ASN A 814 56.12 45.91 -1.48
N GLN A 815 54.83 45.58 -1.44
CA GLN A 815 53.87 46.25 -0.55
C GLN A 815 53.88 45.71 0.88
N THR A 816 54.10 44.41 1.09
CA THR A 816 54.24 43.84 2.44
C THR A 816 55.48 44.41 3.15
N LYS A 817 56.60 44.61 2.44
CA LYS A 817 57.81 45.23 3.02
C LYS A 817 57.56 46.68 3.49
N LYS A 818 56.68 47.42 2.81
CA LYS A 818 56.29 48.80 3.18
C LYS A 818 55.32 48.82 4.38
N ALA A 819 54.41 47.86 4.48
CA ALA A 819 53.44 47.76 5.58
C ALA A 819 54.07 47.30 6.92
N HIS A 820 55.15 46.51 6.89
CA HIS A 820 55.85 46.10 8.12
C HIS A 820 56.68 47.22 8.77
N LYS A 821 57.05 48.28 8.03
CA LYS A 821 57.78 49.43 8.60
C LYS A 821 56.87 50.38 9.41
N ASN A 822 55.58 50.41 9.10
CA ASN A 822 54.58 51.26 9.76
C ASN A 822 53.57 50.38 10.53
N GLY A 823 54.02 49.78 11.63
CA GLY A 823 53.31 48.76 12.42
C GLY A 823 51.77 48.82 12.42
N ILE A 824 51.14 47.66 12.16
CA ILE A 824 49.69 47.49 12.09
C ILE A 824 49.06 47.74 13.48
N LYS A 825 48.36 48.86 13.66
CA LYS A 825 47.62 49.16 14.90
C LYS A 825 46.31 48.36 14.95
N LYS A 826 46.12 47.58 16.03
CA LYS A 826 44.85 46.87 16.30
C LYS A 826 43.73 47.87 16.64
N PRO A 827 42.45 47.58 16.29
CA PRO A 827 41.32 48.42 16.68
C PRO A 827 41.12 48.42 18.20
N LYS A 828 40.90 49.59 18.79
CA LYS A 828 40.64 49.76 20.25
C LYS A 828 39.28 49.18 20.63
N THR A 829 39.27 48.22 21.55
CA THR A 829 38.06 47.68 22.19
C THR A 829 37.75 48.47 23.46
N TYR A 830 36.53 48.98 23.59
CA TYR A 830 36.05 49.67 24.79
C TYR A 830 35.36 48.68 25.73
N LYS A 831 35.56 48.83 27.05
CA LYS A 831 35.03 47.94 28.09
C LYS A 831 33.50 47.89 28.13
N TYR A 832 32.83 48.94 27.64
CA TYR A 832 31.37 49.01 27.54
C TYR A 832 30.94 49.45 26.13
N PRO A 833 29.89 48.84 25.56
CA PRO A 833 29.35 49.25 24.27
C PRO A 833 28.67 50.62 24.36
N SER A 834 28.88 51.46 23.33
CA SER A 834 28.25 52.78 23.23
C SER A 834 26.73 52.64 23.14
N LEU A 835 26.01 53.36 24.01
CA LEU A 835 24.54 53.47 23.96
C LEU A 835 24.09 54.73 23.18
N LYS A 836 24.98 55.37 22.41
CA LYS A 836 24.64 56.53 21.58
C LYS A 836 23.76 56.08 20.41
N GLY A 837 22.58 56.68 20.23
CA GLY A 837 21.59 56.30 19.21
C GLY A 837 20.53 55.28 19.65
N VAL A 838 20.61 54.76 20.89
CA VAL A 838 19.60 53.84 21.42
C VAL A 838 18.40 54.61 21.99
N ASP A 839 17.20 54.12 21.70
CA ASP A 839 15.90 54.66 22.11
C ASP A 839 15.84 55.02 23.61
N ALA A 840 15.29 56.20 23.92
CA ALA A 840 15.27 56.75 25.28
C ALA A 840 14.45 55.89 26.26
N LYS A 841 13.38 55.24 25.80
CA LYS A 841 12.55 54.33 26.61
C LYS A 841 13.31 53.06 26.93
N PHE A 842 14.09 52.54 25.99
CA PHE A 842 14.98 51.40 26.23
C PHE A 842 16.05 51.73 27.27
N LYS A 843 16.70 52.90 27.19
CA LYS A 843 17.67 53.33 28.21
C LYS A 843 17.07 53.44 29.61
N ARG A 844 15.85 53.99 29.70
CA ARG A 844 15.13 54.15 30.98
C ARG A 844 14.80 52.78 31.58
N ASN A 845 14.25 51.86 30.79
CA ASN A 845 13.95 50.49 31.22
C ASN A 845 15.21 49.67 31.53
N HIS A 846 16.29 49.86 30.79
CA HIS A 846 17.58 49.20 31.05
C HIS A 846 18.14 49.58 32.42
N ARG A 847 17.96 50.85 32.84
CA ARG A 847 18.36 51.31 34.18
C ARG A 847 17.57 50.59 35.28
N TYR A 848 16.26 50.44 35.14
CA TYR A 848 15.43 49.70 36.10
C TYR A 848 15.78 48.20 36.14
N ALA A 849 16.03 47.61 34.97
CA ALA A 849 16.47 46.22 34.87
C ALA A 849 17.81 45.99 35.57
N LEU A 850 18.78 46.90 35.40
CA LEU A 850 20.07 46.85 36.09
C LEU A 850 19.93 47.02 37.61
N HIS A 851 18.99 47.86 38.07
CA HIS A 851 18.72 48.03 39.49
C HIS A 851 18.06 46.78 40.10
N GLY A 852 17.16 46.13 39.35
CA GLY A 852 16.53 44.88 39.71
C GLY A 852 17.53 43.72 39.80
N THR A 853 18.44 43.60 38.82
CA THR A 853 19.50 42.57 38.86
C THR A 853 20.53 42.84 39.95
N ALA A 854 20.89 44.09 40.23
CA ALA A 854 21.76 44.42 41.36
C ALA A 854 21.12 44.05 42.71
N LYS A 855 19.81 44.33 42.88
CA LYS A 855 19.06 43.94 44.09
C LYS A 855 18.97 42.41 44.23
N ALA A 856 18.73 41.70 43.13
CA ALA A 856 18.69 40.24 43.12
C ALA A 856 20.07 39.62 43.45
N LEU A 857 21.16 40.20 42.92
CA LEU A 857 22.52 39.76 43.24
C LEU A 857 22.91 40.04 44.70
N ALA A 858 22.49 41.17 45.26
CA ALA A 858 22.70 41.49 46.67
C ALA A 858 21.92 40.53 47.58
N ALA A 859 20.65 40.23 47.25
CA ALA A 859 19.85 39.25 47.97
C ALA A 859 20.45 37.83 47.88
N ALA A 860 20.92 37.42 46.69
CA ALA A 860 21.59 36.14 46.51
C ALA A 860 22.89 36.05 47.30
N LYS A 861 23.68 37.14 47.37
CA LYS A 861 24.89 37.20 48.19
C LYS A 861 24.58 37.13 49.69
N ALA A 862 23.54 37.81 50.14
CA ALA A 862 23.09 37.77 51.54
C ALA A 862 22.46 36.42 51.94
N GLN A 863 21.99 35.62 50.98
CA GLN A 863 21.57 34.23 51.20
C GLN A 863 22.74 33.24 51.20
N SER A 864 23.87 33.62 50.63
CA SER A 864 25.08 32.78 50.52
C SER A 864 26.13 33.06 51.59
N ALA A 865 25.94 34.11 52.40
CA ALA A 865 26.71 34.44 53.59
C ALA A 865 25.83 34.17 54.81
#